data_AF-A0A0D1CNX0-F1
#
_entry.id   AF-A0A0D1CNX0-F1
#
_cell.length_a   1.000
_cell.length_b   1.000
_cell.length_c   1.000
_cell.angle_alpha   90.00
_cell.angle_beta   90.00
_cell.angle_gamma   90.00
#
_symmetry.space_group_name_H-M   'P 1'
#
loop_
_entity.id
_entity.type
_entity.pdbx_description
1 polymer ?
#
loop_
_entity_poly.entity_id
_entity_poly.type
_entity_poly.pdbx_seq_one_letter_code
_entity_poly.pdbx_strand_id
1 'polypeptide(L)'
;MAAPRMSIKFLGTSSMPNSTRNYSSLLFKLDNHTVMVDCGEGTQRQFRSRYIGVDERLANLKTILVTHLHADHVLGLVPLLMSMMGPTGVSSAPESSAPRIEIYGPPGLRALIRTTLSLCYSQLSGKYVVHEFVWPSQDQMPEASPHALRDQPGRTIPNLPLHDGESNAGRDLNMDPRTFSWPNFLTIKSASHGPNVRISAAPISHRCPTLAFVFEEEARAMPLDPSVAEAIKRNATALQEQEGIRHPLSLLSKLTNRRQTVLLPDGTVLHPPHLGMPGRKVTIMGDTSDGTGGFSEMQLRAGYGLPALAYDSDVLVHESTNIALPAHLNKNGKADSLEEVAEKATSRGHSVPQVAGQFAALVNAKCLILNHFSTKYPSPPHYLLDSMGTQAELSPTQSERQQAPQGRQLGDSERKALIMKEFEIQAYQAWKEAASKGSQLETYSAFDGFHFEVPARPEPNALAPTSVRGPFARPWEQDEEADVSDDLEGQHNQQASASNADKQMWDPSPFLLPWSQNDVPRYAMVLLNSPIDTRQIGHFRHLWKSASLRLCADGAANRILDCFGAAAFESQDGRPSVPLPNAILGDLDSIRPDTQHFFTCKGVAVHLRPSQYATDLQKTIQEVEDQEAASGDGDEHTLIIFGGLAGRLDQSVHTLHVLWQLAPGTEQLGSVLDPDGLNERGSRLKKRQRTFAIGDGSVAWLLPKGKHVLKMSRQVMGKTCGILPLGVGNSGANVSTKGLEWNLERDSTTLGGFLSTSNHLADEQGVVEVENDEPVYWTVELRPDDECSF
;
A
#
# COMPACT_ATOMS: atom_id res chain seq x y z
N MET A 1 -3.63 9.94 -18.25
CA MET A 1 -4.47 8.85 -17.68
C MET A 1 -3.76 8.35 -16.42
N ALA A 2 -4.43 8.29 -15.27
CA ALA A 2 -3.84 7.75 -14.04
C ALA A 2 -3.51 6.25 -14.23
N ALA A 3 -2.39 5.79 -13.68
CA ALA A 3 -2.04 4.38 -13.73
C ALA A 3 -2.98 3.61 -12.78
N PRO A 4 -3.50 2.43 -13.17
CA PRO A 4 -4.32 1.61 -12.28
C PRO A 4 -3.56 1.20 -11.02
N ARG A 5 -4.26 0.98 -9.91
CA ARG A 5 -3.59 0.49 -8.68
C ARG A 5 -3.31 -1.00 -8.83
N MET A 6 -2.07 -1.42 -8.58
CA MET A 6 -1.62 -2.80 -8.65
C MET A 6 -1.05 -3.26 -7.31
N SER A 7 -1.52 -4.38 -6.78
CA SER A 7 -0.95 -4.95 -5.55
C SER A 7 -1.01 -6.47 -5.51
N ILE A 8 -0.16 -7.04 -4.65
CA ILE A 8 0.01 -8.48 -4.43
C ILE A 8 -0.24 -8.78 -2.96
N LYS A 9 -1.06 -9.78 -2.67
CA LYS A 9 -1.35 -10.23 -1.31
C LYS A 9 -1.26 -11.75 -1.18
N PHE A 10 -0.53 -12.25 -0.20
CA PHE A 10 -0.37 -13.67 0.03
C PHE A 10 -1.41 -14.16 1.04
N LEU A 11 -2.21 -15.16 0.68
CA LEU A 11 -3.16 -15.82 1.57
C LEU A 11 -2.58 -17.10 2.18
N GLY A 12 -1.53 -17.65 1.56
CA GLY A 12 -0.71 -18.69 2.15
C GLY A 12 0.61 -18.86 1.41
N THR A 13 1.62 -19.33 2.12
CA THR A 13 3.02 -19.36 1.64
C THR A 13 3.73 -20.70 1.87
N SER A 14 3.00 -21.82 1.99
CA SER A 14 3.63 -23.13 2.27
C SER A 14 3.05 -24.28 1.45
N SER A 15 3.85 -25.35 1.30
CA SER A 15 3.46 -26.65 0.73
C SER A 15 2.67 -27.54 1.68
N MET A 16 2.63 -27.25 2.99
CA MET A 16 1.62 -27.83 3.88
C MET A 16 1.21 -26.84 4.98
N PRO A 17 -0.08 -26.82 5.37
CA PRO A 17 -0.57 -25.93 6.37
C PRO A 17 -0.07 -26.36 7.74
N ASN A 18 0.17 -25.37 8.57
CA ASN A 18 0.47 -25.55 9.99
C ASN A 18 -0.16 -24.40 10.77
N SER A 19 0.14 -24.29 12.07
CA SER A 19 -0.45 -23.24 12.90
C SER A 19 -0.09 -21.81 12.47
N THR A 20 0.95 -21.62 11.64
CA THR A 20 1.43 -20.29 11.24
C THR A 20 1.44 -20.04 9.73
N ARG A 21 1.20 -21.05 8.89
CA ARG A 21 1.12 -20.90 7.42
C ARG A 21 0.01 -21.72 6.81
N ASN A 22 -0.63 -21.17 5.79
CA ASN A 22 -1.61 -21.83 4.95
C ASN A 22 -0.96 -22.32 3.64
N TYR A 23 -1.68 -23.16 2.91
CA TYR A 23 -1.28 -23.58 1.57
C TYR A 23 -1.15 -22.40 0.60
N SER A 24 -0.32 -22.54 -0.44
CA SER A 24 -0.08 -21.52 -1.46
C SER A 24 -1.37 -20.92 -2.02
N SER A 25 -1.50 -19.60 -1.89
CA SER A 25 -2.49 -18.80 -2.59
C SER A 25 -2.09 -17.33 -2.53
N LEU A 26 -2.20 -16.65 -3.66
CA LEU A 26 -1.82 -15.25 -3.85
C LEU A 26 -2.95 -14.50 -4.58
N LEU A 27 -3.16 -13.23 -4.25
CA LEU A 27 -4.04 -12.32 -4.96
C LEU A 27 -3.22 -11.24 -5.67
N PHE A 28 -3.39 -11.09 -6.97
CA PHE A 28 -3.01 -9.91 -7.74
C PHE A 28 -4.25 -9.04 -7.94
N LYS A 29 -4.19 -7.79 -7.51
CA LYS A 29 -5.30 -6.84 -7.58
C LYS A 29 -4.97 -5.75 -8.59
N LEU A 30 -5.91 -5.51 -9.51
CA LEU A 30 -5.91 -4.37 -10.43
C LEU A 30 -7.22 -3.59 -10.25
N ASP A 31 -7.16 -2.42 -9.61
CA ASP A 31 -8.35 -1.65 -9.23
C ASP A 31 -9.40 -2.54 -8.50
N ASN A 32 -10.53 -2.84 -9.14
CA ASN A 32 -11.62 -3.68 -8.61
C ASN A 32 -11.61 -5.12 -9.18
N HIS A 33 -10.62 -5.48 -10.00
CA HIS A 33 -10.46 -6.81 -10.56
C HIS A 33 -9.42 -7.59 -9.75
N THR A 34 -9.85 -8.63 -9.05
CA THR A 34 -8.95 -9.52 -8.33
C THR A 34 -8.70 -10.79 -9.15
N VAL A 35 -7.42 -11.09 -9.35
CA VAL A 35 -6.90 -12.34 -9.91
C VAL A 35 -6.26 -13.13 -8.77
N MET A 36 -6.64 -14.39 -8.62
CA MET A 36 -5.96 -15.30 -7.70
C MET A 36 -4.94 -16.13 -8.47
N VAL A 37 -3.74 -16.31 -7.92
CA VAL A 37 -2.76 -17.30 -8.36
C VAL A 37 -2.69 -18.40 -7.31
N ASP A 38 -3.06 -19.61 -7.72
CA ASP A 38 -3.24 -20.80 -6.89
C ASP A 38 -4.29 -20.69 -5.77
N CYS A 39 -4.93 -21.82 -5.50
CA CYS A 39 -6.00 -21.98 -4.54
C CYS A 39 -5.79 -23.25 -3.72
N GLY A 40 -4.82 -23.22 -2.81
CA GLY A 40 -4.60 -24.27 -1.84
C GLY A 40 -5.77 -24.45 -0.87
N GLU A 41 -5.84 -25.59 -0.19
CA GLU A 41 -6.89 -25.86 0.80
C GLU A 41 -6.90 -24.76 1.89
N GLY A 42 -8.09 -24.41 2.40
CA GLY A 42 -8.23 -23.38 3.43
C GLY A 42 -8.22 -21.94 2.89
N THR A 43 -7.95 -21.72 1.60
CA THR A 43 -8.00 -20.39 0.97
C THR A 43 -9.36 -19.70 1.21
N GLN A 44 -10.50 -20.40 1.15
CA GLN A 44 -11.79 -19.77 1.42
C GLN A 44 -11.94 -19.25 2.86
N ARG A 45 -11.21 -19.84 3.83
CA ARG A 45 -11.18 -19.35 5.21
C ARG A 45 -10.31 -18.10 5.31
N GLN A 46 -9.21 -18.03 4.56
CA GLN A 46 -8.37 -16.84 4.47
C GLN A 46 -9.13 -15.64 3.89
N PHE A 47 -10.08 -15.86 2.97
CA PHE A 47 -11.00 -14.79 2.53
C PHE A 47 -11.83 -14.14 3.65
N ARG A 48 -11.97 -14.82 4.78
CA ARG A 48 -12.72 -14.37 5.96
C ARG A 48 -11.79 -13.98 7.12
N SER A 49 -10.48 -14.04 6.93
CA SER A 49 -9.52 -13.67 7.96
C SER A 49 -9.33 -12.15 7.99
N ARG A 50 -8.67 -11.67 9.05
CA ARG A 50 -8.31 -10.27 9.22
C ARG A 50 -7.39 -9.71 8.12
N TYR A 51 -6.83 -10.56 7.26
CA TYR A 51 -5.87 -10.17 6.22
C TYR A 51 -6.54 -9.59 4.97
N ILE A 52 -7.86 -9.73 4.84
CA ILE A 52 -8.65 -9.30 3.68
C ILE A 52 -9.37 -7.99 3.98
N GLY A 53 -9.04 -6.97 3.20
CA GLY A 53 -9.70 -5.66 3.25
C GLY A 53 -11.05 -5.64 2.53
N VAL A 54 -11.76 -4.51 2.62
CA VAL A 54 -13.08 -4.32 1.99
C VAL A 54 -13.05 -4.53 0.47
N ASP A 55 -11.94 -4.19 -0.17
CA ASP A 55 -11.81 -4.25 -1.63
C ASP A 55 -11.40 -5.62 -2.18
N GLU A 56 -10.92 -6.53 -1.32
CA GLU A 56 -10.45 -7.87 -1.67
C GLU A 56 -11.50 -8.94 -1.36
N ARG A 57 -12.74 -8.49 -1.13
CA ARG A 57 -13.87 -9.38 -0.89
C ARG A 57 -13.99 -10.38 -2.03
N LEU A 58 -14.41 -11.58 -1.67
CA LEU A 58 -14.68 -12.68 -2.59
C LEU A 58 -15.57 -12.29 -3.79
N ALA A 59 -16.39 -11.24 -3.65
CA ALA A 59 -17.21 -10.70 -4.72
C ALA A 59 -16.41 -10.15 -5.92
N ASN A 60 -15.21 -9.62 -5.69
CA ASN A 60 -14.34 -8.99 -6.69
C ASN A 60 -13.38 -10.00 -7.36
N LEU A 61 -13.33 -11.24 -6.88
CA LEU A 61 -12.58 -12.32 -7.51
C LEU A 61 -13.26 -12.72 -8.83
N LYS A 62 -12.55 -12.50 -9.94
CA LYS A 62 -13.04 -12.74 -11.31
C LYS A 62 -12.22 -13.77 -12.07
N THR A 63 -10.96 -13.92 -11.71
CA THR A 63 -10.02 -14.82 -12.40
C THR A 63 -9.23 -15.63 -11.40
N ILE A 64 -9.04 -16.91 -11.68
CA ILE A 64 -8.11 -17.78 -10.96
C ILE A 64 -7.11 -18.33 -11.98
N LEU A 65 -5.83 -18.18 -11.72
CA LEU A 65 -4.73 -18.75 -12.48
C LEU A 65 -4.11 -19.86 -11.63
N VAL A 66 -3.99 -21.06 -12.17
CA VAL A 66 -3.41 -22.22 -11.50
C VAL A 66 -2.06 -22.49 -12.14
N THR A 67 -1.01 -22.45 -11.34
CA THR A 67 0.36 -22.67 -11.79
C THR A 67 0.57 -24.14 -12.18
N HIS A 68 0.13 -25.07 -11.33
CA HIS A 68 0.24 -26.51 -11.55
C HIS A 68 -0.78 -27.33 -10.72
N LEU A 69 -0.95 -28.63 -11.02
CA LEU A 69 -1.95 -29.49 -10.35
C LEU A 69 -1.38 -30.32 -9.19
N HIS A 70 -0.60 -29.71 -8.30
CA HIS A 70 -0.35 -30.31 -6.99
C HIS A 70 -1.43 -29.94 -5.98
N ALA A 71 -1.66 -30.84 -5.03
CA ALA A 71 -2.78 -30.75 -4.08
C ALA A 71 -2.77 -29.44 -3.26
N ASP A 72 -1.58 -29.02 -2.84
CA ASP A 72 -1.30 -27.79 -2.10
C ASP A 72 -1.58 -26.50 -2.89
N HIS A 73 -1.80 -26.57 -4.20
CA HIS A 73 -2.12 -25.41 -5.04
C HIS A 73 -3.56 -25.41 -5.57
N VAL A 74 -4.30 -26.54 -5.49
CA VAL A 74 -5.59 -26.67 -6.20
C VAL A 74 -6.75 -27.21 -5.37
N LEU A 75 -6.52 -27.86 -4.22
CA LEU A 75 -7.60 -28.49 -3.47
C LEU A 75 -8.58 -27.49 -2.83
N GLY A 76 -8.23 -26.21 -2.76
CA GLY A 76 -9.14 -25.13 -2.33
C GLY A 76 -10.14 -24.70 -3.39
N LEU A 77 -9.96 -25.05 -4.68
CA LEU A 77 -10.77 -24.55 -5.79
C LEU A 77 -12.26 -24.85 -5.60
N VAL A 78 -12.63 -26.12 -5.41
CA VAL A 78 -14.04 -26.51 -5.31
C VAL A 78 -14.71 -25.95 -4.05
N PRO A 79 -14.12 -26.05 -2.85
CA PRO A 79 -14.65 -25.38 -1.66
C PRO A 79 -14.83 -23.86 -1.82
N LEU A 80 -13.93 -23.19 -2.56
CA LEU A 80 -14.04 -21.77 -2.88
C LEU A 80 -15.22 -21.52 -3.83
N LEU A 81 -15.36 -22.30 -4.91
CA LEU A 81 -16.49 -22.20 -5.84
C LEU A 81 -17.83 -22.39 -5.14
N MET A 82 -17.93 -23.37 -4.23
CA MET A 82 -19.11 -23.59 -3.40
C MET A 82 -19.37 -22.43 -2.43
N SER A 83 -18.33 -21.77 -1.93
CA SER A 83 -18.49 -20.57 -1.10
C SER A 83 -18.94 -19.36 -1.90
N MET A 84 -18.53 -19.25 -3.16
CA MET A 84 -18.88 -18.16 -4.07
C MET A 84 -20.27 -18.30 -4.68
N MET A 85 -20.65 -19.53 -5.01
CA MET A 85 -21.81 -19.87 -5.84
C MET A 85 -22.58 -21.06 -5.29
N GLY A 86 -22.59 -21.25 -3.97
CA GLY A 86 -23.34 -22.33 -3.33
C GLY A 86 -24.86 -22.23 -3.57
N PRO A 87 -25.62 -23.28 -3.20
CA PRO A 87 -27.06 -23.33 -3.41
C PRO A 87 -27.77 -22.28 -2.54
N THR A 88 -28.59 -21.43 -3.17
CA THR A 88 -29.39 -20.38 -2.51
C THR A 88 -30.89 -20.71 -2.44
N GLY A 89 -31.28 -21.94 -2.83
CA GLY A 89 -32.69 -22.33 -2.99
C GLY A 89 -33.33 -21.86 -4.32
N VAL A 90 -32.55 -21.21 -5.19
CA VAL A 90 -32.95 -20.82 -6.55
C VAL A 90 -32.44 -21.85 -7.55
N SER A 91 -33.19 -22.09 -8.63
CA SER A 91 -32.80 -22.96 -9.75
C SER A 91 -31.41 -22.60 -10.31
N SER A 92 -30.70 -23.59 -10.87
CA SER A 92 -29.40 -23.40 -11.53
C SER A 92 -29.42 -22.23 -12.52
N ALA A 93 -28.35 -21.44 -12.55
CA ALA A 93 -28.24 -20.32 -13.50
C ALA A 93 -28.46 -20.77 -14.96
N PRO A 94 -29.18 -19.98 -15.78
CA PRO A 94 -29.36 -20.27 -17.20
C PRO A 94 -28.01 -20.47 -17.91
N GLU A 95 -27.95 -21.33 -18.92
CA GLU A 95 -26.73 -21.54 -19.73
C GLU A 95 -26.19 -20.25 -20.36
N SER A 96 -27.06 -19.29 -20.67
CA SER A 96 -26.69 -17.99 -21.25
C SER A 96 -26.07 -17.01 -20.24
N SER A 97 -25.93 -17.39 -18.97
CA SER A 97 -25.36 -16.52 -17.94
C SER A 97 -23.85 -16.38 -18.11
N ALA A 98 -23.35 -15.15 -18.05
CA ALA A 98 -21.91 -14.89 -18.06
C ALA A 98 -21.23 -15.61 -16.87
N PRO A 99 -20.06 -16.23 -17.06
CA PRO A 99 -19.36 -16.90 -15.98
C PRO A 99 -18.99 -15.89 -14.89
N ARG A 100 -19.23 -16.27 -13.63
CA ARG A 100 -18.85 -15.47 -12.46
C ARG A 100 -17.34 -15.45 -12.26
N ILE A 101 -16.69 -16.56 -12.60
CA ILE A 101 -15.26 -16.78 -12.43
C ILE A 101 -14.70 -17.52 -13.64
N GLU A 102 -13.54 -17.07 -14.12
CA GLU A 102 -12.75 -17.75 -15.13
C GLU A 102 -11.51 -18.40 -14.49
N ILE A 103 -11.25 -19.65 -14.80
CA ILE A 103 -10.15 -20.43 -14.21
C ILE A 103 -9.21 -20.89 -15.33
N TYR A 104 -7.93 -20.56 -15.21
CA TYR A 104 -6.90 -20.89 -16.20
C TYR A 104 -5.86 -21.79 -15.55
N GLY A 105 -5.38 -22.82 -16.25
CA GLY A 105 -4.34 -23.69 -15.70
C GLY A 105 -3.89 -24.81 -16.63
N PRO A 106 -3.00 -25.70 -16.21
CA PRO A 106 -2.51 -26.79 -17.04
C PRO A 106 -3.59 -27.85 -17.33
N PRO A 107 -3.35 -28.77 -18.29
CA PRO A 107 -4.32 -29.80 -18.67
C PRO A 107 -4.70 -30.69 -17.50
N GLY A 108 -5.99 -30.98 -17.31
CA GLY A 108 -6.52 -31.81 -16.21
C GLY A 108 -7.23 -31.02 -15.12
N LEU A 109 -7.17 -29.70 -15.17
CA LEU A 109 -7.90 -28.80 -14.29
C LEU A 109 -9.42 -28.98 -14.42
N ARG A 110 -9.94 -29.16 -15.64
CA ARG A 110 -11.36 -29.46 -15.87
C ARG A 110 -11.77 -30.76 -15.22
N ALA A 111 -10.97 -31.80 -15.46
CA ALA A 111 -11.20 -33.13 -14.90
C ALA A 111 -11.23 -33.08 -13.36
N LEU A 112 -10.30 -32.36 -12.74
CA LEU A 112 -10.24 -32.17 -11.29
C LEU A 112 -11.53 -31.53 -10.73
N ILE A 113 -11.93 -30.38 -11.29
CA ILE A 113 -13.10 -29.63 -10.81
C ILE A 113 -14.38 -30.44 -11.05
N ARG A 114 -14.58 -30.98 -12.26
CA ARG A 114 -15.76 -31.78 -12.62
C ARG A 114 -15.87 -33.03 -11.74
N THR A 115 -14.79 -33.79 -11.59
CA THR A 115 -14.78 -35.00 -10.76
C THR A 115 -15.21 -34.69 -9.33
N THR A 116 -14.62 -33.65 -8.74
CA THR A 116 -14.90 -33.29 -7.35
C THR A 116 -16.34 -32.80 -7.17
N LEU A 117 -16.84 -31.92 -8.05
CA LEU A 117 -18.22 -31.43 -7.98
C LEU A 117 -19.23 -32.57 -8.20
N SER A 118 -19.01 -33.42 -9.21
CA SER A 118 -19.90 -34.53 -9.55
C SER A 118 -19.95 -35.60 -8.46
N LEU A 119 -18.79 -36.03 -7.94
CA LEU A 119 -18.74 -37.06 -6.89
C LEU A 119 -19.29 -36.56 -5.55
N CYS A 120 -19.17 -35.26 -5.27
CA CYS A 120 -19.69 -34.64 -4.05
C CYS A 120 -21.12 -34.13 -4.20
N TYR A 121 -21.83 -34.43 -5.30
CA TYR A 121 -23.21 -33.98 -5.57
C TYR A 121 -23.41 -32.47 -5.37
N SER A 122 -22.39 -31.67 -5.73
CA SER A 122 -22.32 -30.25 -5.38
C SER A 122 -22.94 -29.38 -6.46
N GLN A 123 -24.06 -28.75 -6.16
CA GLN A 123 -24.73 -27.82 -7.08
C GLN A 123 -24.22 -26.38 -6.91
N LEU A 124 -24.13 -25.65 -8.01
CA LEU A 124 -23.75 -24.24 -8.03
C LEU A 124 -24.91 -23.39 -8.57
N SER A 125 -25.15 -22.24 -7.92
CA SER A 125 -26.15 -21.23 -8.33
C SER A 125 -25.64 -20.27 -9.41
N GLY A 126 -24.35 -20.35 -9.76
CA GLY A 126 -23.71 -19.55 -10.80
C GLY A 126 -22.86 -20.39 -11.73
N LYS A 127 -22.38 -19.77 -12.81
CA LYS A 127 -21.52 -20.42 -13.82
C LYS A 127 -20.04 -20.11 -13.58
N TYR A 128 -19.17 -21.12 -13.71
CA TYR A 128 -17.71 -20.94 -13.89
C TYR A 128 -17.29 -21.37 -15.29
N VAL A 129 -16.09 -20.99 -15.71
CA VAL A 129 -15.49 -21.48 -16.96
C VAL A 129 -14.04 -21.86 -16.73
N VAL A 130 -13.56 -22.89 -17.44
CA VAL A 130 -12.18 -23.37 -17.33
C VAL A 130 -11.49 -23.33 -18.68
N HIS A 131 -10.28 -22.77 -18.68
CA HIS A 131 -9.36 -22.71 -19.81
C HIS A 131 -8.10 -23.50 -19.48
N GLU A 132 -7.66 -24.36 -20.39
CA GLU A 132 -6.46 -25.20 -20.18
C GLU A 132 -5.36 -24.82 -21.16
N PHE A 133 -4.13 -24.70 -20.67
CA PHE A 133 -2.94 -24.46 -21.49
C PHE A 133 -2.47 -25.78 -22.12
N VAL A 134 -2.40 -25.84 -23.45
CA VAL A 134 -2.06 -27.06 -24.18
C VAL A 134 -0.57 -27.12 -24.45
N TRP A 135 0.10 -28.13 -23.88
CA TRP A 135 1.51 -28.40 -24.16
C TRP A 135 1.68 -28.89 -25.61
N PRO A 136 2.82 -28.58 -26.24
CA PRO A 136 3.12 -29.07 -27.59
C PRO A 136 3.15 -30.59 -27.61
N SER A 137 2.67 -31.17 -28.72
CA SER A 137 2.89 -32.59 -29.00
C SER A 137 4.38 -32.86 -29.26
N GLN A 138 4.80 -34.12 -29.12
CA GLN A 138 6.21 -34.51 -29.30
C GLN A 138 6.78 -34.12 -30.68
N ASP A 139 5.94 -34.10 -31.72
CA ASP A 139 6.33 -33.70 -33.09
C ASP A 139 6.47 -32.18 -33.26
N GLN A 140 5.95 -31.38 -32.33
CA GLN A 140 6.00 -29.91 -32.33
C GLN A 140 7.13 -29.37 -31.43
N MET A 141 7.91 -30.26 -30.82
CA MET A 141 8.95 -29.93 -29.88
C MET A 141 10.26 -29.55 -30.61
N PRO A 142 11.06 -28.62 -30.05
CA PRO A 142 12.36 -28.31 -30.61
C PRO A 142 13.34 -29.49 -30.41
N GLU A 143 14.30 -29.67 -31.32
CA GLU A 143 15.27 -30.80 -31.31
C GLU A 143 16.00 -30.94 -29.96
N ALA A 144 16.35 -29.82 -29.32
CA ALA A 144 16.78 -29.76 -27.92
C ALA A 144 15.61 -29.29 -27.04
N SER A 145 14.75 -30.24 -26.69
CA SER A 145 13.56 -29.97 -25.88
C SER A 145 13.93 -29.58 -24.45
N PRO A 146 13.51 -28.39 -23.98
CA PRO A 146 13.78 -27.93 -22.63
C PRO A 146 13.04 -28.81 -21.61
N HIS A 147 13.57 -28.92 -20.40
CA HIS A 147 13.02 -29.79 -19.34
C HIS A 147 11.53 -29.54 -19.09
N ALA A 148 11.11 -28.27 -19.03
CA ALA A 148 9.71 -27.89 -18.78
C ALA A 148 8.71 -28.36 -19.85
N LEU A 149 9.18 -28.66 -21.06
CA LEU A 149 8.33 -29.19 -22.13
C LEU A 149 8.45 -30.71 -22.25
N ARG A 150 9.64 -31.28 -22.00
CA ARG A 150 9.92 -32.71 -22.21
C ARG A 150 9.44 -33.59 -21.06
N ASP A 151 9.67 -33.16 -19.81
CA ASP A 151 9.61 -34.04 -18.65
C ASP A 151 8.21 -34.05 -18.02
N GLN A 152 7.20 -34.23 -18.87
CA GLN A 152 5.79 -34.26 -18.49
C GLN A 152 5.36 -35.68 -18.11
N PRO A 153 4.89 -35.92 -16.87
CA PRO A 153 4.47 -37.25 -16.45
C PRO A 153 3.24 -37.69 -17.23
N GLY A 154 3.33 -38.85 -17.88
CA GLY A 154 2.19 -39.47 -18.54
C GLY A 154 1.09 -39.78 -17.52
N ARG A 155 -0.12 -39.25 -17.75
CA ARG A 155 -1.29 -39.53 -16.91
C ARG A 155 -2.57 -39.66 -17.74
N THR A 156 -3.47 -40.51 -17.30
CA THR A 156 -4.82 -40.61 -17.86
C THR A 156 -5.70 -39.54 -17.23
N ILE A 157 -6.17 -38.59 -18.03
CA ILE A 157 -7.10 -37.54 -17.59
C ILE A 157 -8.52 -38.01 -17.94
N PRO A 158 -9.44 -38.16 -16.95
CA PRO A 158 -10.78 -38.61 -17.24
C PRO A 158 -11.55 -37.53 -18.02
N ASN A 159 -12.27 -37.96 -19.06
CA ASN A 159 -13.14 -37.09 -19.82
C ASN A 159 -14.56 -37.12 -19.22
N LEU A 160 -14.86 -36.17 -18.34
CA LEU A 160 -16.19 -36.01 -17.73
C LEU A 160 -17.04 -35.02 -18.53
N PRO A 161 -18.37 -35.22 -18.60
CA PRO A 161 -19.28 -34.23 -19.16
C PRO A 161 -19.20 -32.91 -18.38
N LEU A 162 -19.69 -31.83 -19.00
CA LEU A 162 -19.81 -30.52 -18.35
C LEU A 162 -20.67 -30.65 -17.09
N HIS A 163 -20.22 -30.03 -16.00
CA HIS A 163 -21.05 -29.88 -14.80
C HIS A 163 -22.12 -28.81 -15.04
N ASP A 164 -23.29 -28.90 -14.40
CA ASP A 164 -24.38 -27.91 -14.56
C ASP A 164 -23.97 -26.49 -14.18
N GLY A 165 -22.99 -26.35 -13.29
CA GLY A 165 -22.38 -25.07 -12.91
C GLY A 165 -21.27 -24.59 -13.85
N GLU A 166 -20.95 -25.32 -14.91
CA GLU A 166 -19.89 -24.98 -15.87
C GLU A 166 -20.48 -24.34 -17.14
N SER A 167 -19.76 -23.38 -17.71
CA SER A 167 -20.03 -22.79 -19.02
C SER A 167 -19.26 -23.53 -20.11
N ASN A 168 -19.88 -23.73 -21.26
CA ASN A 168 -19.24 -24.33 -22.44
C ASN A 168 -18.25 -23.38 -23.17
N ALA A 169 -18.07 -22.15 -22.69
CA ALA A 169 -17.13 -21.17 -23.25
C ALA A 169 -15.65 -21.44 -22.92
N GLY A 170 -15.34 -22.59 -22.32
CA GLY A 170 -13.97 -23.01 -22.00
C GLY A 170 -13.11 -23.13 -23.25
N ARG A 171 -11.83 -22.76 -23.15
CA ARG A 171 -10.89 -22.74 -24.29
C ARG A 171 -9.65 -23.55 -24.00
N ASP A 172 -9.15 -24.21 -25.03
CA ASP A 172 -7.83 -24.84 -25.02
C ASP A 172 -6.85 -23.86 -25.66
N LEU A 173 -5.91 -23.39 -24.85
CA LEU A 173 -4.97 -22.33 -25.22
C LEU A 173 -3.71 -22.99 -25.78
N ASN A 174 -3.55 -22.96 -27.09
CA ASN A 174 -2.37 -23.50 -27.76
C ASN A 174 -1.16 -22.60 -27.53
N MET A 175 -0.01 -23.21 -27.28
CA MET A 175 1.27 -22.52 -27.11
C MET A 175 1.72 -21.88 -28.43
N ASP A 176 2.30 -20.68 -28.36
CA ASP A 176 2.91 -20.03 -29.52
C ASP A 176 4.25 -20.72 -29.84
N PRO A 177 4.40 -21.35 -31.02
CA PRO A 177 5.61 -22.11 -31.37
C PRO A 177 6.84 -21.21 -31.62
N ARG A 178 6.66 -19.89 -31.76
CA ARG A 178 7.77 -18.94 -31.96
C ARG A 178 8.45 -18.55 -30.66
N THR A 179 7.73 -18.69 -29.55
CA THR A 179 8.12 -18.16 -28.23
C THR A 179 8.12 -19.25 -27.17
N PHE A 180 7.52 -20.41 -27.48
CA PHE A 180 7.27 -21.52 -26.55
C PHE A 180 6.62 -21.03 -25.24
N SER A 181 5.62 -20.16 -25.41
CA SER A 181 4.86 -19.54 -24.32
C SER A 181 3.45 -19.16 -24.79
N TRP A 182 2.63 -18.59 -23.91
CA TRP A 182 1.28 -18.10 -24.20
C TRP A 182 1.24 -16.58 -23.99
N PRO A 183 1.75 -15.78 -24.94
CA PRO A 183 1.77 -14.33 -24.81
C PRO A 183 0.35 -13.75 -24.84
N ASN A 184 0.06 -12.82 -23.92
CA ASN A 184 -1.16 -11.99 -23.90
C ASN A 184 -2.48 -12.77 -24.00
N PHE A 185 -2.58 -13.96 -23.40
CA PHE A 185 -3.76 -14.83 -23.50
C PHE A 185 -5.01 -14.23 -22.84
N LEU A 186 -4.83 -13.30 -21.90
CA LEU A 186 -5.88 -12.60 -21.18
C LEU A 186 -5.53 -11.11 -21.08
N THR A 187 -6.53 -10.24 -21.23
CA THR A 187 -6.39 -8.79 -21.03
C THR A 187 -7.43 -8.33 -20.02
N ILE A 188 -6.97 -7.70 -18.94
CA ILE A 188 -7.81 -7.12 -17.89
C ILE A 188 -7.92 -5.63 -18.15
N LYS A 189 -9.16 -5.14 -18.27
CA LYS A 189 -9.43 -3.71 -18.46
C LYS A 189 -9.38 -2.98 -17.13
N SER A 190 -8.67 -1.85 -17.09
CA SER A 190 -8.70 -0.96 -15.93
C SER A 190 -10.05 -0.22 -15.85
N ALA A 191 -10.55 -0.03 -14.63
CA ALA A 191 -11.84 0.61 -14.38
C ALA A 191 -11.82 2.14 -14.62
N SER A 192 -10.63 2.75 -14.65
CA SER A 192 -10.43 4.20 -14.64
C SER A 192 -10.06 4.81 -16.00
N HIS A 193 -10.38 4.12 -17.12
CA HIS A 193 -9.85 4.43 -18.45
C HIS A 193 -8.31 4.44 -18.50
N GLY A 194 -7.65 3.74 -17.56
CA GLY A 194 -6.21 3.53 -17.52
C GLY A 194 -5.75 2.43 -18.51
N PRO A 195 -4.43 2.20 -18.63
CA PRO A 195 -3.87 1.15 -19.46
C PRO A 195 -4.40 -0.22 -19.05
N ASN A 196 -4.61 -1.10 -20.03
CA ASN A 196 -4.98 -2.48 -19.71
C ASN A 196 -3.78 -3.24 -19.18
N VAL A 197 -4.04 -4.34 -18.48
CA VAL A 197 -3.00 -5.31 -18.09
C VAL A 197 -3.18 -6.57 -18.91
N ARG A 198 -2.14 -6.94 -19.66
CA ARG A 198 -2.08 -8.18 -20.41
C ARG A 198 -1.39 -9.25 -19.57
N ILE A 199 -1.91 -10.46 -19.62
CA ILE A 199 -1.37 -11.59 -18.88
C ILE A 199 -0.83 -12.61 -19.89
N SER A 200 0.41 -12.99 -19.70
CA SER A 200 1.09 -14.04 -20.44
C SER A 200 1.41 -15.22 -19.52
N ALA A 201 1.58 -16.40 -20.09
CA ALA A 201 2.06 -17.58 -19.35
C ALA A 201 3.28 -18.20 -20.05
N ALA A 202 4.16 -18.85 -19.29
CA ALA A 202 5.27 -19.63 -19.84
C ALA A 202 5.53 -20.88 -18.99
N PRO A 203 6.02 -21.98 -19.61
CA PRO A 203 6.37 -23.18 -18.89
C PRO A 203 7.66 -22.99 -18.07
N ILE A 204 7.69 -23.54 -16.85
CA ILE A 204 8.87 -23.57 -15.97
C ILE A 204 9.17 -25.01 -15.52
N SER A 205 10.41 -25.26 -15.08
CA SER A 205 10.87 -26.62 -14.81
C SER A 205 10.38 -27.14 -13.46
N HIS A 206 9.51 -28.15 -13.49
CA HIS A 206 9.02 -28.84 -12.31
C HIS A 206 8.70 -30.32 -12.62
N ARG A 207 8.24 -31.10 -11.63
CA ARG A 207 7.89 -32.53 -11.79
C ARG A 207 6.57 -32.80 -12.52
N CYS A 208 5.80 -31.76 -12.81
CA CYS A 208 4.56 -31.82 -13.57
C CYS A 208 4.42 -30.54 -14.41
N PRO A 209 3.37 -30.41 -15.26
CA PRO A 209 3.22 -29.21 -16.07
C PRO A 209 2.97 -28.01 -15.17
N THR A 210 3.96 -27.11 -15.14
CA THR A 210 3.96 -25.92 -14.29
C THR A 210 4.17 -24.66 -15.12
N LEU A 211 3.45 -23.61 -14.73
CA LEU A 211 3.41 -22.32 -15.39
C LEU A 211 3.92 -21.22 -14.46
N ALA A 212 4.48 -20.19 -15.09
CA ALA A 212 4.60 -18.86 -14.52
C ALA A 212 3.69 -17.90 -15.30
N PHE A 213 3.23 -16.85 -14.63
CA PHE A 213 2.37 -15.81 -15.19
C PHE A 213 3.06 -14.45 -15.15
N VAL A 214 2.96 -13.68 -16.25
CA VAL A 214 3.51 -12.33 -16.36
C VAL A 214 2.38 -11.36 -16.63
N PHE A 215 2.20 -10.40 -15.72
CA PHE A 215 1.24 -9.30 -15.81
C PHE A 215 1.98 -8.07 -16.33
N GLU A 216 1.64 -7.62 -17.53
CA GLU A 216 2.29 -6.50 -18.20
C GLU A 216 1.26 -5.39 -18.45
N GLU A 217 1.45 -4.25 -17.79
CA GLU A 217 0.69 -3.03 -18.04
C GLU A 217 1.03 -2.49 -19.44
N GLU A 218 0.02 -2.04 -20.18
CA GLU A 218 0.25 -1.39 -21.46
C GLU A 218 1.08 -0.10 -21.29
N ALA A 219 2.04 0.09 -22.20
CA ALA A 219 2.80 1.34 -22.27
C ALA A 219 1.86 2.53 -22.51
N ARG A 220 2.24 3.68 -21.96
CA ARG A 220 1.46 4.92 -22.05
C ARG A 220 2.22 5.99 -22.80
N ALA A 221 1.45 6.87 -23.44
CA ALA A 221 1.99 8.08 -24.00
C ALA A 221 2.31 9.10 -22.89
N MET A 222 3.31 9.94 -23.14
CA MET A 222 3.56 11.14 -22.33
C MET A 222 2.32 12.05 -22.37
N PRO A 223 2.14 12.94 -21.36
CA PRO A 223 1.12 13.98 -21.42
C PRO A 223 1.16 14.71 -22.76
N LEU A 224 0.00 14.89 -23.39
CA LEU A 224 -0.11 15.60 -24.67
C LEU A 224 0.41 17.03 -24.50
N ASP A 225 1.25 17.46 -25.43
CA ASP A 225 1.70 18.85 -25.49
C ASP A 225 0.48 19.79 -25.63
N PRO A 226 0.40 20.88 -24.84
CA PRO A 226 -0.70 21.84 -24.91
C PRO A 226 -0.98 22.37 -26.33
N SER A 227 0.04 22.45 -27.18
CA SER A 227 -0.06 22.88 -28.58
C SER A 227 -1.02 22.00 -29.41
N VAL A 228 -1.15 20.72 -29.09
CA VAL A 228 -2.06 19.79 -29.79
C VAL A 228 -3.53 20.19 -29.52
N ALA A 229 -3.85 20.49 -28.26
CA ALA A 229 -5.19 20.95 -27.90
C ALA A 229 -5.48 22.35 -28.46
N GLU A 230 -4.47 23.22 -28.51
CA GLU A 230 -4.57 24.55 -29.13
C GLU A 230 -4.80 24.49 -30.64
N ALA A 231 -4.10 23.60 -31.36
CA ALA A 231 -4.30 23.39 -32.79
C ALA A 231 -5.74 22.94 -33.10
N ILE A 232 -6.28 22.02 -32.30
CA ILE A 232 -7.69 21.57 -32.44
C ILE A 232 -8.66 22.71 -32.15
N LYS A 233 -8.41 23.53 -31.12
CA LYS A 233 -9.26 24.69 -30.78
C LYS A 233 -9.22 25.76 -31.85
N ARG A 234 -8.06 26.02 -32.46
CA ARG A 234 -7.90 26.98 -33.57
C ARG A 234 -8.77 26.61 -34.77
N ASN A 235 -8.96 25.32 -35.00
CA ASN A 235 -9.76 24.79 -36.09
C ASN A 235 -11.24 24.54 -35.73
N ALA A 236 -11.68 24.91 -34.52
CA ALA A 236 -13.01 24.55 -34.00
C ALA A 236 -14.16 24.94 -34.93
N THR A 237 -14.17 26.18 -35.44
CA THR A 237 -15.23 26.69 -36.32
C THR A 237 -15.26 25.94 -37.66
N ALA A 238 -14.09 25.72 -38.28
CA ALA A 238 -13.98 25.00 -39.53
C ALA A 238 -14.37 23.51 -39.40
N LEU A 239 -13.96 22.86 -38.30
CA LEU A 239 -14.34 21.48 -37.97
C LEU A 239 -15.86 21.33 -37.79
N GLN A 240 -16.53 22.36 -37.26
CA GLN A 240 -17.97 22.35 -37.08
C GLN A 240 -18.72 22.60 -38.39
N GLU A 241 -18.25 23.55 -39.22
CA GLU A 241 -18.92 23.96 -40.45
C GLU A 241 -18.66 23.02 -41.65
N GLN A 242 -17.44 22.47 -41.77
CA GLN A 242 -17.05 21.63 -42.91
C GLN A 242 -17.19 20.12 -42.61
N GLU A 243 -16.88 19.69 -41.38
CA GLU A 243 -16.89 18.27 -41.01
C GLU A 243 -18.02 17.88 -40.04
N GLY A 244 -18.85 18.84 -39.59
CA GLY A 244 -19.98 18.58 -38.70
C GLY A 244 -19.59 18.15 -37.28
N ILE A 245 -18.33 18.34 -36.86
CA ILE A 245 -17.84 17.93 -35.54
C ILE A 245 -18.25 18.98 -34.50
N ARG A 246 -19.30 18.68 -33.73
CA ARG A 246 -19.84 19.58 -32.68
C ARG A 246 -18.91 19.79 -31.48
N HIS A 247 -18.02 18.84 -31.21
CA HIS A 247 -17.06 18.90 -30.11
C HIS A 247 -15.64 18.65 -30.63
N PRO A 248 -14.89 19.71 -31.00
CA PRO A 248 -13.57 19.59 -31.62
C PRO A 248 -12.58 18.74 -30.80
N LEU A 249 -12.59 18.88 -29.47
CA LEU A 249 -11.73 18.12 -28.56
C LEU A 249 -12.04 16.61 -28.53
N SER A 250 -13.14 16.15 -29.13
CA SER A 250 -13.38 14.70 -29.32
C SER A 250 -12.32 14.04 -30.21
N LEU A 251 -11.64 14.82 -31.06
CA LEU A 251 -10.52 14.35 -31.89
C LEU A 251 -9.30 13.92 -31.05
N LEU A 252 -9.16 14.43 -29.82
CA LEU A 252 -8.12 13.96 -28.91
C LEU A 252 -8.25 12.45 -28.63
N SER A 253 -9.46 11.92 -28.53
CA SER A 253 -9.70 10.48 -28.35
C SER A 253 -9.24 9.65 -29.57
N LYS A 254 -9.31 10.20 -30.78
CA LYS A 254 -8.76 9.54 -31.98
C LYS A 254 -7.22 9.49 -31.92
N LEU A 255 -6.58 10.56 -31.46
CA LEU A 255 -5.12 10.64 -31.31
C LEU A 255 -4.59 9.76 -30.16
N THR A 256 -5.27 9.74 -29.01
CA THR A 256 -4.76 9.06 -27.81
C THR A 256 -5.25 7.62 -27.66
N ASN A 257 -6.56 7.36 -27.81
CA ASN A 257 -7.13 6.03 -27.59
C ASN A 257 -7.08 5.16 -28.84
N ARG A 258 -7.35 5.74 -30.01
CA ARG A 258 -7.32 5.00 -31.30
C ARG A 258 -5.98 5.08 -32.00
N ARG A 259 -5.06 5.93 -31.51
CA ARG A 259 -3.73 6.19 -32.09
C ARG A 259 -3.80 6.43 -33.61
N GLN A 260 -4.75 7.26 -34.04
CA GLN A 260 -4.91 7.66 -35.44
C GLN A 260 -4.45 9.10 -35.65
N THR A 261 -3.70 9.32 -36.73
CA THR A 261 -3.34 10.67 -37.21
C THR A 261 -4.60 11.47 -37.54
N VAL A 262 -4.63 12.74 -37.14
CA VAL A 262 -5.75 13.66 -37.39
C VAL A 262 -5.25 14.80 -38.27
N LEU A 263 -5.87 14.98 -39.44
CA LEU A 263 -5.67 16.14 -40.31
C LEU A 263 -6.68 17.22 -39.92
N LEU A 264 -6.21 18.44 -39.67
CA LEU A 264 -7.05 19.59 -39.38
C LEU A 264 -7.35 20.41 -40.65
N PRO A 265 -8.47 21.16 -40.69
CA PRO A 265 -8.86 22.00 -41.82
C PRO A 265 -7.83 23.04 -42.28
N ASP A 266 -6.96 23.52 -41.39
CA ASP A 266 -5.85 24.43 -41.71
C ASP A 266 -4.63 23.73 -42.33
N GLY A 267 -4.69 22.41 -42.56
CA GLY A 267 -3.61 21.59 -43.09
C GLY A 267 -2.65 21.04 -42.02
N THR A 268 -2.85 21.37 -40.74
CA THR A 268 -2.03 20.82 -39.64
C THR A 268 -2.28 19.32 -39.50
N VAL A 269 -1.21 18.53 -39.45
CA VAL A 269 -1.27 17.08 -39.21
C VAL A 269 -0.86 16.80 -37.78
N LEU A 270 -1.76 16.20 -37.00
CA LEU A 270 -1.51 15.76 -35.64
C LEU A 270 -1.26 14.26 -35.61
N HIS A 271 -0.09 13.85 -35.12
CA HIS A 271 0.27 12.44 -34.98
C HIS A 271 -0.03 11.93 -33.55
N PRO A 272 -0.30 10.62 -33.38
CA PRO A 272 -0.43 10.02 -32.05
C PRO A 272 0.86 10.22 -31.23
N PRO A 273 0.77 10.58 -29.94
CA PRO A 273 1.95 10.76 -29.11
C PRO A 273 2.69 9.44 -28.90
N HIS A 274 4.03 9.48 -28.92
CA HIS A 274 4.87 8.29 -28.70
C HIS A 274 4.59 7.65 -27.32
N LEU A 275 4.64 6.33 -27.26
CA LEU A 275 4.51 5.56 -26.01
C LEU A 275 5.83 5.61 -25.22
N GLY A 276 6.14 6.78 -24.65
CA GLY A 276 7.39 7.02 -23.93
C GLY A 276 7.45 6.42 -22.53
N MET A 277 6.31 6.02 -21.95
CA MET A 277 6.25 5.45 -20.60
C MET A 277 6.00 3.93 -20.66
N PRO A 278 7.01 3.09 -20.45
CA PRO A 278 6.80 1.64 -20.43
C PRO A 278 5.93 1.26 -19.21
N GLY A 279 5.02 0.31 -19.40
CA GLY A 279 4.15 -0.16 -18.32
C GLY A 279 4.89 -0.99 -17.28
N ARG A 280 4.30 -1.11 -16.08
CA ARG A 280 4.79 -2.00 -15.03
C ARG A 280 4.68 -3.46 -15.41
N LYS A 281 5.55 -4.29 -14.84
CA LYS A 281 5.57 -5.74 -15.04
C LYS A 281 5.69 -6.51 -13.73
N VAL A 282 4.79 -7.46 -13.52
CA VAL A 282 4.79 -8.36 -12.36
C VAL A 282 4.85 -9.79 -12.85
N THR A 283 5.85 -10.54 -12.41
CA THR A 283 6.02 -11.95 -12.74
C THR A 283 5.74 -12.79 -11.49
N ILE A 284 4.90 -13.81 -11.62
CA ILE A 284 4.54 -14.73 -10.54
C ILE A 284 4.80 -16.15 -11.00
N MET A 285 5.66 -16.86 -10.28
CA MET A 285 6.08 -18.22 -10.60
C MET A 285 5.46 -19.21 -9.61
N GLY A 286 5.10 -20.41 -10.10
CA GLY A 286 4.83 -21.56 -9.23
C GLY A 286 6.11 -22.34 -8.92
N ASP A 287 5.94 -23.51 -8.30
CA ASP A 287 7.03 -24.43 -7.96
C ASP A 287 7.98 -24.67 -9.13
N THR A 288 9.26 -24.43 -8.90
CA THR A 288 10.28 -24.62 -9.92
C THR A 288 11.62 -25.01 -9.34
N SER A 289 12.35 -25.86 -10.05
CA SER A 289 13.79 -26.04 -9.86
C SER A 289 14.61 -25.12 -10.77
N ASP A 290 14.00 -24.60 -11.84
CA ASP A 290 14.64 -23.74 -12.83
C ASP A 290 13.60 -22.88 -13.57
N GLY A 291 13.63 -21.57 -13.30
CA GLY A 291 12.74 -20.57 -13.89
C GLY A 291 12.93 -20.36 -15.38
N THR A 292 14.07 -20.78 -15.96
CA THR A 292 14.30 -20.69 -17.40
C THR A 292 13.55 -21.77 -18.17
N GLY A 293 12.95 -22.76 -17.49
CA GLY A 293 12.28 -23.89 -18.12
C GLY A 293 13.22 -24.91 -18.76
N GLY A 294 14.55 -24.74 -18.62
CA GLY A 294 15.58 -25.56 -19.25
C GLY A 294 15.91 -25.16 -20.69
N PHE A 295 15.54 -23.96 -21.12
CA PHE A 295 15.96 -23.42 -22.41
C PHE A 295 17.44 -23.03 -22.40
N SER A 296 18.16 -23.33 -23.49
CA SER A 296 19.55 -22.92 -23.67
C SER A 296 19.68 -21.40 -23.80
N GLU A 297 20.86 -20.85 -23.52
CA GLU A 297 21.12 -19.40 -23.65
C GLU A 297 20.77 -18.85 -25.04
N MET A 298 21.04 -19.62 -26.10
CA MET A 298 20.69 -19.26 -27.47
C MET A 298 19.17 -19.16 -27.67
N GLN A 299 18.40 -20.12 -27.12
CA GLN A 299 16.94 -20.10 -27.16
C GLN A 299 16.36 -18.94 -26.36
N LEU A 300 16.91 -18.66 -25.17
CA LEU A 300 16.49 -17.52 -24.36
C LEU A 300 16.70 -16.21 -25.12
N ARG A 301 17.87 -15.99 -25.74
CA ARG A 301 18.16 -14.81 -26.58
C ARG A 301 17.22 -14.70 -27.78
N ALA A 302 16.76 -15.82 -28.33
CA ALA A 302 15.76 -15.86 -29.40
C ALA A 302 14.32 -15.55 -28.92
N GLY A 303 14.11 -15.33 -27.63
CA GLY A 303 12.81 -14.95 -27.08
C GLY A 303 12.01 -16.11 -26.49
N TYR A 304 12.64 -17.25 -26.20
CA TYR A 304 11.91 -18.43 -25.76
C TYR A 304 11.64 -18.41 -24.25
N GLY A 305 10.46 -18.91 -23.87
CA GLY A 305 10.10 -19.18 -22.49
C GLY A 305 9.88 -17.93 -21.63
N LEU A 306 9.99 -18.12 -20.31
CA LEU A 306 9.68 -17.09 -19.33
C LEU A 306 10.64 -15.88 -19.37
N PRO A 307 11.98 -16.02 -19.51
CA PRO A 307 12.87 -14.87 -19.39
C PRO A 307 12.57 -13.73 -20.36
N ALA A 308 12.16 -14.05 -21.60
CA ALA A 308 11.78 -13.03 -22.59
C ALA A 308 10.51 -12.26 -22.21
N LEU A 309 9.55 -12.92 -21.56
CA LEU A 309 8.35 -12.27 -21.05
C LEU A 309 8.68 -11.46 -19.78
N ALA A 310 9.42 -12.04 -18.85
CA ALA A 310 9.69 -11.53 -17.51
C ALA A 310 10.80 -10.46 -17.43
N TYR A 311 11.55 -10.21 -18.51
CA TYR A 311 12.63 -9.22 -18.50
C TYR A 311 12.15 -7.82 -18.07
N ASP A 312 12.92 -7.13 -17.25
CA ASP A 312 12.57 -5.87 -16.58
C ASP A 312 11.29 -5.97 -15.73
N SER A 313 11.12 -7.08 -15.02
CA SER A 313 10.05 -7.20 -14.01
C SER A 313 10.26 -6.19 -12.89
N ASP A 314 9.24 -5.38 -12.60
CA ASP A 314 9.24 -4.51 -11.43
C ASP A 314 9.10 -5.33 -10.16
N VAL A 315 8.32 -6.42 -10.20
CA VAL A 315 8.18 -7.38 -9.11
C VAL A 315 8.26 -8.80 -9.65
N LEU A 316 9.11 -9.63 -9.06
CA LEU A 316 9.22 -11.06 -9.30
C LEU A 316 8.85 -11.81 -8.03
N VAL A 317 7.78 -12.60 -8.08
CA VAL A 317 7.45 -13.58 -7.04
C VAL A 317 8.03 -14.92 -7.46
N HIS A 318 8.96 -15.45 -6.67
CA HIS A 318 9.64 -16.70 -6.95
C HIS A 318 9.58 -17.60 -5.71
N GLU A 319 9.26 -18.87 -5.93
CA GLU A 319 9.24 -19.84 -4.84
C GLU A 319 10.64 -20.15 -4.32
N SER A 320 10.77 -20.45 -3.03
CA SER A 320 12.03 -20.84 -2.41
C SER A 320 11.77 -21.81 -1.26
N THR A 321 11.69 -23.10 -1.60
CA THR A 321 11.21 -24.12 -0.67
C THR A 321 12.24 -24.45 0.41
N ASN A 322 13.53 -24.45 0.05
CA ASN A 322 14.62 -24.91 0.91
C ASN A 322 15.72 -23.84 1.06
N ILE A 323 16.42 -23.85 2.20
CA ILE A 323 17.60 -23.00 2.44
C ILE A 323 18.70 -23.80 3.13
N ALA A 324 19.97 -23.48 2.87
CA ALA A 324 21.09 -23.97 3.64
C ALA A 324 21.31 -23.07 4.86
N LEU A 325 21.13 -23.61 6.06
CA LEU A 325 21.23 -22.81 7.28
C LEU A 325 22.68 -22.70 7.79
N PRO A 326 23.09 -21.52 8.28
CA PRO A 326 24.34 -21.40 9.02
C PRO A 326 24.26 -22.14 10.37
N ALA A 327 25.41 -22.53 10.90
CA ALA A 327 25.52 -23.38 12.11
C ALA A 327 24.71 -22.85 13.31
N HIS A 328 24.70 -21.53 13.52
CA HIS A 328 23.99 -20.88 14.64
C HIS A 328 22.46 -20.89 14.49
N LEU A 329 21.93 -21.08 13.27
CA LEU A 329 20.49 -21.21 13.00
C LEU A 329 20.06 -22.66 12.83
N ASN A 330 20.98 -23.63 12.81
CA ASN A 330 20.67 -25.04 12.62
C ASN A 330 20.48 -25.79 13.96
N LYS A 331 19.53 -26.72 14.03
CA LYS A 331 19.17 -27.43 15.28
C LYS A 331 20.28 -28.38 15.72
N ASN A 332 21.04 -28.89 14.75
CA ASN A 332 22.16 -29.81 14.95
C ASN A 332 23.49 -29.08 15.24
N GLY A 333 23.51 -27.74 15.26
CA GLY A 333 24.72 -26.92 15.45
C GLY A 333 25.74 -26.98 14.31
N LYS A 334 25.40 -27.58 13.17
CA LYS A 334 26.25 -27.70 11.98
C LYS A 334 25.68 -26.86 10.84
N ALA A 335 26.53 -26.19 10.06
CA ALA A 335 26.07 -25.51 8.86
C ALA A 335 25.64 -26.54 7.81
N ASP A 336 24.56 -26.26 7.09
CA ASP A 336 24.17 -27.05 5.93
C ASP A 336 25.08 -26.70 4.73
N SER A 337 25.33 -27.67 3.85
CA SER A 337 26.01 -27.42 2.58
C SER A 337 25.04 -26.81 1.57
N LEU A 338 25.45 -25.72 0.92
CA LEU A 338 24.65 -25.06 -0.13
C LEU A 338 24.37 -26.00 -1.30
N GLU A 339 25.39 -26.74 -1.74
CA GLU A 339 25.34 -27.67 -2.87
C GLU A 339 24.38 -28.84 -2.58
N GLU A 340 24.56 -29.51 -1.43
CA GLU A 340 23.71 -30.65 -1.06
C GLU A 340 22.23 -30.25 -0.91
N VAL A 341 21.96 -29.06 -0.36
CA VAL A 341 20.59 -28.54 -0.23
C VAL A 341 20.00 -28.20 -1.58
N ALA A 342 20.76 -27.59 -2.49
CA ALA A 342 20.34 -27.26 -3.85
C ALA A 342 20.08 -28.53 -4.69
N GLU A 343 20.95 -29.53 -4.64
CA GLU A 343 20.75 -30.82 -5.32
C GLU A 343 19.48 -31.53 -4.82
N LYS A 344 19.27 -31.52 -3.49
CA LYS A 344 18.08 -32.11 -2.88
C LYS A 344 16.79 -31.35 -3.23
N ALA A 345 16.85 -30.03 -3.36
CA ALA A 345 15.72 -29.22 -3.80
C ALA A 345 15.41 -29.53 -5.28
N THR A 346 16.44 -29.51 -6.13
CA THR A 346 16.35 -29.76 -7.58
C THR A 346 15.79 -31.14 -7.90
N SER A 347 16.27 -32.20 -7.22
CA SER A 347 15.74 -33.57 -7.38
C SER A 347 14.27 -33.74 -7.01
N ARG A 348 13.70 -32.76 -6.29
CA ARG A 348 12.28 -32.69 -5.93
C ARG A 348 11.52 -31.65 -6.75
N GLY A 349 12.15 -31.02 -7.73
CA GLY A 349 11.56 -29.97 -8.57
C GLY A 349 11.41 -28.61 -7.86
N HIS A 350 12.15 -28.36 -6.79
CA HIS A 350 12.06 -27.12 -6.01
C HIS A 350 13.36 -26.32 -6.07
N SER A 351 13.27 -25.05 -5.67
CA SER A 351 14.35 -24.07 -5.67
C SER A 351 14.89 -23.78 -4.26
N VAL A 352 16.00 -23.06 -4.27
CA VAL A 352 16.65 -22.44 -3.10
C VAL A 352 16.84 -20.94 -3.37
N PRO A 353 17.12 -20.09 -2.36
CA PRO A 353 17.29 -18.66 -2.55
C PRO A 353 18.27 -18.28 -3.66
N GLN A 354 19.33 -19.06 -3.84
CA GLN A 354 20.35 -18.82 -4.85
C GLN A 354 19.77 -18.87 -6.27
N VAL A 355 18.92 -19.86 -6.54
CA VAL A 355 18.24 -20.02 -7.83
C VAL A 355 17.31 -18.83 -8.07
N ALA A 356 16.54 -18.42 -7.06
CA ALA A 356 15.65 -17.27 -7.15
C ALA A 356 16.41 -15.96 -7.41
N GLY A 357 17.53 -15.73 -6.72
CA GLY A 357 18.39 -14.55 -6.90
C GLY A 357 19.07 -14.51 -8.27
N GLN A 358 19.60 -15.64 -8.75
CA GLN A 358 20.19 -15.75 -10.09
C GLN A 358 19.14 -15.50 -11.18
N PHE A 359 17.93 -16.05 -11.02
CA PHE A 359 16.85 -15.81 -11.96
C PHE A 359 16.40 -14.34 -11.95
N ALA A 360 16.30 -13.72 -10.77
CA ALA A 360 16.02 -12.29 -10.64
C ALA A 360 17.07 -11.43 -11.38
N ALA A 361 18.34 -11.80 -11.34
CA ALA A 361 19.40 -11.11 -12.07
C ALA A 361 19.25 -11.31 -13.58
N LEU A 362 18.96 -12.54 -14.02
CA LEU A 362 18.75 -12.88 -15.44
C LEU A 362 17.66 -12.04 -16.09
N VAL A 363 16.56 -11.78 -15.37
CA VAL A 363 15.42 -11.02 -15.88
C VAL A 363 15.47 -9.53 -15.50
N ASN A 364 16.57 -9.04 -14.93
CA ASN A 364 16.71 -7.67 -14.43
C ASN A 364 15.54 -7.22 -13.53
N ALA A 365 15.15 -8.09 -12.58
CA ALA A 365 14.09 -7.79 -11.64
C ALA A 365 14.51 -6.69 -10.66
N LYS A 366 13.58 -5.79 -10.31
CA LYS A 366 13.80 -4.70 -9.34
C LYS A 366 13.44 -5.10 -7.90
N CYS A 367 12.48 -6.01 -7.75
CA CYS A 367 12.06 -6.56 -6.47
C CYS A 367 11.84 -8.08 -6.62
N LEU A 368 12.32 -8.84 -5.64
CA LEU A 368 12.16 -10.29 -5.53
C LEU A 368 11.44 -10.64 -4.22
N ILE A 369 10.27 -11.26 -4.33
CA ILE A 369 9.50 -11.76 -3.20
C ILE A 369 9.56 -13.29 -3.21
N LEU A 370 10.13 -13.85 -2.15
CA LEU A 370 10.24 -15.28 -1.92
C LEU A 370 8.97 -15.81 -1.24
N ASN A 371 8.43 -16.93 -1.73
CA ASN A 371 7.29 -17.62 -1.10
C ASN A 371 7.46 -19.15 -1.12
N HIS A 372 6.37 -19.86 -0.80
CA HIS A 372 6.27 -21.33 -0.87
C HIS A 372 7.42 -22.04 -0.14
N PHE A 373 7.49 -21.82 1.17
CA PHE A 373 8.53 -22.35 2.03
C PHE A 373 8.17 -23.72 2.58
N SER A 374 9.18 -24.58 2.75
CA SER A 374 9.02 -25.88 3.39
C SER A 374 8.51 -25.75 4.83
N THR A 375 7.68 -26.69 5.25
CA THR A 375 7.06 -26.77 6.59
C THR A 375 8.07 -26.88 7.74
N LYS A 376 9.32 -27.26 7.45
CA LYS A 376 10.43 -27.22 8.42
C LYS A 376 10.76 -25.80 8.89
N TYR A 377 10.33 -24.78 8.16
CA TYR A 377 10.56 -23.37 8.46
C TYR A 377 9.21 -22.65 8.71
N PRO A 378 8.61 -22.82 9.91
CA PRO A 378 7.38 -22.13 10.25
C PRO A 378 7.59 -20.62 10.31
N SER A 379 6.57 -19.84 9.97
CA SER A 379 6.61 -18.39 10.10
C SER A 379 6.70 -17.99 11.58
N PRO A 380 7.57 -17.03 11.96
CA PRO A 380 7.50 -16.40 13.27
C PRO A 380 6.20 -15.56 13.43
N PRO A 381 5.87 -15.12 14.66
CA PRO A 381 4.82 -14.14 14.89
C PRO A 381 5.02 -12.87 14.04
N HIS A 382 3.92 -12.29 13.55
CA HIS A 382 3.99 -11.20 12.56
C HIS A 382 4.73 -9.95 13.06
N TYR A 383 4.75 -9.68 14.37
CA TYR A 383 5.48 -8.54 14.94
C TYR A 383 7.02 -8.72 14.92
N LEU A 384 7.51 -9.92 14.61
CA LEU A 384 8.93 -10.21 14.39
C LEU A 384 9.27 -10.35 12.91
N LEU A 385 8.26 -10.29 12.03
CA LEU A 385 8.49 -10.31 10.59
C LEU A 385 8.80 -8.88 10.16
N ASP A 386 10.00 -8.72 9.62
CA ASP A 386 10.41 -7.49 8.98
C ASP A 386 9.57 -7.28 7.72
N SER A 387 8.82 -6.18 7.66
CA SER A 387 8.14 -5.74 6.44
C SER A 387 9.01 -4.84 5.57
N MET A 388 10.19 -4.44 6.08
CA MET A 388 11.20 -3.72 5.31
C MET A 388 12.01 -4.74 4.52
N GLY A 389 12.07 -4.57 3.20
CA GLY A 389 12.84 -5.47 2.33
C GLY A 389 14.32 -5.42 2.67
N THR A 390 15.04 -6.50 2.39
CA THR A 390 16.50 -6.50 2.49
C THR A 390 17.10 -5.81 1.26
N GLN A 391 17.71 -4.65 1.50
CA GLN A 391 18.74 -4.02 0.65
C GLN A 391 20.07 -4.15 1.40
N ALA A 392 21.00 -5.01 0.96
CA ALA A 392 22.14 -5.41 1.79
C ALA A 392 23.28 -4.37 1.90
N GLU A 393 22.99 -3.11 2.24
CA GLU A 393 23.98 -2.19 2.82
C GLU A 393 24.04 -2.28 4.36
N LEU A 394 23.07 -2.94 4.99
CA LEU A 394 23.17 -3.37 6.39
C LEU A 394 23.86 -4.72 6.47
N SER A 395 25.16 -4.74 6.22
CA SER A 395 26.00 -5.82 6.74
C SER A 395 26.04 -5.64 8.27
N PRO A 396 25.66 -6.63 9.10
CA PRO A 396 26.35 -6.77 10.35
C PRO A 396 27.81 -6.93 9.94
N THR A 397 28.64 -5.98 10.36
CA THR A 397 30.10 -6.07 10.16
C THR A 397 30.55 -7.50 10.48
N GLN A 398 31.56 -8.02 9.80
CA GLN A 398 32.09 -9.36 10.10
C GLN A 398 32.45 -9.53 11.60
N SER A 399 32.59 -8.43 12.36
CA SER A 399 32.64 -8.39 13.83
C SER A 399 31.37 -8.84 14.56
N GLU A 400 30.16 -8.61 14.03
CA GLU A 400 28.89 -9.00 14.67
C GLU A 400 28.51 -10.47 14.40
N ARG A 401 28.89 -11.04 13.24
CA ARG A 401 28.76 -12.50 12.99
C ARG A 401 29.62 -13.34 13.94
N GLN A 402 30.67 -12.74 14.52
CA GLN A 402 31.53 -13.37 15.53
C GLN A 402 31.18 -12.97 16.98
N GLN A 403 30.22 -12.05 17.18
CA GLN A 403 29.75 -11.59 18.49
C GLN A 403 28.30 -11.97 18.77
N ALA A 404 27.86 -13.17 18.36
CA ALA A 404 26.84 -13.83 19.18
C ALA A 404 27.47 -14.00 20.58
N PRO A 405 26.84 -13.53 21.67
CA PRO A 405 27.36 -13.79 23.00
C PRO A 405 27.52 -15.30 23.12
N GLN A 406 28.75 -15.79 23.25
CA GLN A 406 29.03 -17.19 23.53
C GLN A 406 28.27 -17.53 24.83
N GLY A 407 27.07 -18.11 24.68
CA GLY A 407 26.20 -18.47 25.80
C GLY A 407 24.74 -17.99 25.77
N ARG A 408 24.28 -17.12 24.86
CA ARG A 408 22.85 -16.74 24.81
C ARG A 408 22.07 -17.69 23.88
N GLN A 409 21.20 -18.54 24.44
CA GLN A 409 20.25 -19.33 23.65
C GLN A 409 19.21 -18.40 23.04
N LEU A 410 19.14 -18.34 21.71
CA LEU A 410 18.09 -17.61 20.98
C LEU A 410 16.71 -18.19 21.30
N GLY A 411 15.71 -17.32 21.46
CA GLY A 411 14.32 -17.77 21.56
C GLY A 411 13.85 -18.43 20.26
N ASP A 412 12.93 -19.40 20.36
CA ASP A 412 12.42 -20.14 19.18
C ASP A 412 11.77 -19.20 18.13
N SER A 413 11.10 -18.13 18.57
CA SER A 413 10.49 -17.13 17.67
C SER A 413 11.52 -16.23 16.98
N GLU A 414 12.57 -15.79 17.68
CA GLU A 414 13.64 -14.96 17.13
C GLU A 414 14.43 -15.75 16.08
N ARG A 415 14.73 -17.01 16.37
CA ARG A 415 15.39 -17.91 15.44
C ARG A 415 14.58 -18.11 14.15
N LYS A 416 13.25 -18.28 14.24
CA LYS A 416 12.38 -18.39 13.06
C LYS A 416 12.42 -17.13 12.20
N ALA A 417 12.43 -15.95 12.82
CA ALA A 417 12.57 -14.68 12.11
C ALA A 417 13.92 -14.55 11.40
N LEU A 418 15.01 -14.92 12.06
CA LEU A 418 16.34 -14.94 11.45
C LEU A 418 16.44 -15.92 10.28
N ILE A 419 15.77 -17.09 10.35
CA ILE A 419 15.71 -18.01 9.20
C ILE A 419 15.01 -17.35 8.01
N MET A 420 13.89 -16.66 8.21
CA MET A 420 13.21 -15.95 7.11
C MET A 420 14.09 -14.83 6.54
N LYS A 421 14.82 -14.11 7.38
CA LYS A 421 15.78 -13.10 6.91
C LYS A 421 16.94 -13.71 6.11
N GLU A 422 17.39 -14.90 6.49
CA GLU A 422 18.44 -15.62 5.79
C GLU A 422 18.03 -16.00 4.35
N PHE A 423 16.74 -16.30 4.10
CA PHE A 423 16.22 -16.50 2.74
C PHE A 423 16.44 -15.26 1.87
N GLU A 424 16.13 -14.07 2.40
CA GLU A 424 16.32 -12.79 1.70
C GLU A 424 17.80 -12.53 1.41
N ILE A 425 18.64 -12.67 2.43
CA ILE A 425 20.09 -12.42 2.35
C ILE A 425 20.75 -13.32 1.30
N GLN A 426 20.44 -14.62 1.31
CA GLN A 426 21.05 -15.57 0.38
C GLN A 426 20.59 -15.31 -1.07
N ALA A 427 19.33 -14.95 -1.28
CA ALA A 427 18.84 -14.57 -2.61
C ALA A 427 19.49 -13.28 -3.11
N TYR A 428 19.59 -12.26 -2.27
CA TYR A 428 20.24 -11.00 -2.62
C TYR A 428 21.73 -11.19 -2.97
N GLN A 429 22.46 -12.01 -2.20
CA GLN A 429 23.86 -12.30 -2.49
C GLN A 429 24.05 -12.97 -3.86
N ALA A 430 23.24 -14.00 -4.13
CA ALA A 430 23.28 -14.68 -5.42
C ALA A 430 22.90 -13.76 -6.59
N TRP A 431 21.93 -12.86 -6.39
CA TRP A 431 21.61 -11.82 -7.35
C TRP A 431 22.81 -10.87 -7.57
N LYS A 432 23.43 -10.37 -6.49
CA LYS A 432 24.54 -9.42 -6.57
C LYS A 432 25.75 -9.99 -7.31
N GLU A 433 26.00 -11.29 -7.18
CA GLU A 433 27.06 -11.99 -7.92
C GLU A 433 26.74 -12.13 -9.42
N ALA A 434 25.46 -12.24 -9.78
CA ALA A 434 25.01 -12.45 -11.15
C ALA A 434 24.62 -11.15 -11.89
N ALA A 435 24.29 -10.07 -11.19
CA ALA A 435 23.73 -8.85 -11.76
C ALA A 435 24.78 -7.95 -12.44
N SER A 436 24.31 -7.17 -13.42
CA SER A 436 25.11 -6.10 -14.05
C SER A 436 25.38 -4.95 -13.08
N LYS A 437 26.53 -4.29 -13.23
CA LYS A 437 26.89 -3.11 -12.42
C LYS A 437 25.84 -2.01 -12.54
N GLY A 438 25.34 -1.51 -11.41
CA GLY A 438 24.39 -0.39 -11.34
C GLY A 438 22.92 -0.78 -11.13
N SER A 439 22.58 -2.07 -11.21
CA SER A 439 21.23 -2.56 -10.85
C SER A 439 21.03 -2.57 -9.33
N GLN A 440 19.78 -2.44 -8.88
CA GLN A 440 19.36 -2.57 -7.50
C GLN A 440 18.25 -3.62 -7.39
N LEU A 441 18.24 -4.39 -6.30
CA LEU A 441 17.23 -5.39 -6.00
C LEU A 441 16.81 -5.28 -4.53
N GLU A 442 15.51 -5.30 -4.29
CA GLU A 442 14.94 -5.53 -2.96
C GLU A 442 14.50 -6.99 -2.83
N THR A 443 14.76 -7.60 -1.67
CA THR A 443 14.37 -8.99 -1.40
C THR A 443 13.47 -9.10 -0.19
N TYR A 444 12.41 -9.91 -0.29
CA TYR A 444 11.41 -10.09 0.76
C TYR A 444 11.09 -11.58 0.96
N SER A 445 10.83 -12.02 2.18
CA SER A 445 10.22 -13.31 2.47
C SER A 445 8.75 -13.15 2.83
N ALA A 446 7.85 -13.66 1.98
CA ALA A 446 6.42 -13.55 2.20
C ALA A 446 5.92 -14.39 3.38
N PHE A 447 4.80 -13.95 3.96
CA PHE A 447 4.05 -14.67 4.98
C PHE A 447 2.54 -14.54 4.73
N ASP A 448 1.73 -15.34 5.42
CA ASP A 448 0.28 -15.26 5.33
C ASP A 448 -0.22 -13.86 5.72
N GLY A 449 -0.84 -13.15 4.78
CA GLY A 449 -1.28 -11.77 4.92
C GLY A 449 -0.25 -10.72 4.50
N PHE A 450 0.93 -11.12 3.99
CA PHE A 450 1.90 -10.21 3.39
C PHE A 450 1.27 -9.46 2.21
N HIS A 451 1.43 -8.14 2.19
CA HIS A 451 0.85 -7.24 1.21
C HIS A 451 1.93 -6.36 0.60
N PHE A 452 1.97 -6.29 -0.73
CA PHE A 452 2.96 -5.52 -1.48
C PHE A 452 2.26 -4.70 -2.57
N GLU A 453 2.37 -3.37 -2.51
CA GLU A 453 1.90 -2.49 -3.59
C GLU A 453 2.97 -2.40 -4.69
N VAL A 454 2.58 -2.58 -5.94
CA VAL A 454 3.50 -2.52 -7.09
C VAL A 454 3.74 -1.05 -7.44
N PRO A 455 4.94 -0.50 -7.20
CA PRO A 455 5.19 0.92 -7.36
C PRO A 455 5.04 1.37 -8.80
N ALA A 456 4.51 2.57 -9.02
CA ALA A 456 4.50 3.21 -10.34
C ALA A 456 5.94 3.43 -10.82
N ARG A 457 6.20 3.18 -12.11
CA ARG A 457 7.49 3.55 -12.71
C ARG A 457 7.62 5.09 -12.70
N PRO A 458 8.79 5.65 -12.31
CA PRO A 458 9.02 7.09 -12.36
C PRO A 458 8.90 7.61 -13.79
N GLU A 459 8.45 8.86 -13.97
CA GLU A 459 8.39 9.48 -15.30
C GLU A 459 9.81 9.61 -15.87
N PRO A 460 10.05 9.20 -17.13
CA PRO A 460 11.39 9.28 -17.70
C PRO A 460 11.83 10.74 -17.87
N ASN A 461 13.06 11.05 -17.45
CA ASN A 461 13.70 12.33 -17.76
C ASN A 461 13.81 12.51 -19.29
N ALA A 462 13.49 13.70 -19.80
CA ALA A 462 13.50 14.06 -21.23
C ALA A 462 14.86 13.93 -21.96
N LEU A 463 15.88 13.38 -21.30
CA LEU A 463 17.25 13.19 -21.80
C LEU A 463 17.72 11.73 -21.76
N ALA A 464 16.88 10.76 -21.37
CA ALA A 464 17.23 9.34 -21.44
C ALA A 464 16.94 8.78 -22.85
N PRO A 465 17.91 8.14 -23.53
CA PRO A 465 17.66 7.56 -24.85
C PRO A 465 16.57 6.48 -24.76
N THR A 466 15.61 6.60 -25.67
CA THR A 466 14.52 5.64 -25.87
C THR A 466 15.05 4.32 -26.42
N SER A 467 14.57 3.21 -25.85
CA SER A 467 14.76 1.81 -26.28
C SER A 467 16.19 1.26 -26.24
N VAL A 468 16.61 0.76 -25.08
CA VAL A 468 17.54 -0.39 -25.08
C VAL A 468 16.66 -1.64 -25.19
N ARG A 469 16.63 -2.28 -26.37
CA ARG A 469 16.05 -3.63 -26.49
C ARG A 469 16.70 -4.52 -25.44
N GLY A 470 15.90 -5.22 -24.64
CA GLY A 470 16.40 -6.23 -23.70
C GLY A 470 17.21 -7.30 -24.42
N PRO A 471 18.03 -8.10 -23.70
CA PRO A 471 18.89 -9.13 -24.30
C PRO A 471 18.09 -10.27 -24.95
N PHE A 472 16.78 -10.32 -24.75
CA PHE A 472 15.86 -11.30 -25.31
C PHE A 472 15.00 -10.66 -26.39
N ALA A 473 14.99 -11.26 -27.58
CA ALA A 473 14.11 -10.80 -28.65
C ALA A 473 12.64 -11.05 -28.29
N ARG A 474 11.75 -10.09 -28.58
CA ARG A 474 10.29 -10.26 -28.53
C ARG A 474 9.74 -10.26 -29.96
N PRO A 475 9.50 -11.44 -30.57
CA PRO A 475 9.21 -11.55 -31.99
C PRO A 475 7.96 -10.79 -32.49
N TRP A 476 7.04 -10.42 -31.60
CA TRP A 476 5.79 -9.72 -31.92
C TRP A 476 5.86 -8.18 -31.74
N GLU A 477 7.02 -7.62 -31.34
CA GLU A 477 7.25 -6.17 -31.22
C GLU A 477 7.95 -5.58 -32.47
N GLN A 478 7.96 -6.30 -33.61
CA GLN A 478 8.71 -5.91 -34.82
C GLN A 478 7.94 -5.07 -35.86
N ASP A 479 6.71 -4.63 -35.58
CA ASP A 479 5.93 -3.82 -36.53
C ASP A 479 5.51 -2.49 -35.89
N GLU A 480 6.33 -1.44 -36.03
CA GLU A 480 5.93 -0.01 -36.07
C GLU A 480 7.20 0.89 -36.05
N GLU A 481 7.87 1.04 -37.21
CA GLU A 481 8.80 2.14 -37.46
C GLU A 481 8.11 3.16 -38.39
N ALA A 482 8.00 4.41 -37.94
CA ALA A 482 7.70 5.55 -38.78
C ALA A 482 8.74 6.65 -38.49
N ASP A 483 9.59 6.89 -39.48
CA ASP A 483 10.56 7.99 -39.60
C ASP A 483 9.91 9.36 -39.31
N VAL A 484 10.53 10.18 -38.47
CA VAL A 484 10.50 11.65 -38.63
C VAL A 484 11.84 12.24 -38.17
N SER A 485 12.47 12.96 -39.09
CA SER A 485 13.73 13.70 -38.98
C SER A 485 13.59 15.06 -38.27
N ASP A 486 14.72 15.53 -37.75
CA ASP A 486 15.01 16.84 -37.15
C ASP A 486 14.41 18.07 -37.87
N ASP A 487 13.98 19.06 -37.08
CA ASP A 487 14.55 20.42 -37.03
C ASP A 487 13.64 21.38 -36.24
N LEU A 488 14.22 22.15 -35.31
CA LEU A 488 14.09 23.62 -35.19
C LEU A 488 14.52 24.10 -33.78
N GLU A 489 15.71 24.71 -33.73
CA GLU A 489 16.14 25.60 -32.65
C GLU A 489 15.29 26.88 -32.61
N GLY A 490 15.05 27.40 -31.41
CA GLY A 490 14.47 28.72 -31.19
C GLY A 490 14.68 29.22 -29.77
N GLN A 491 15.70 30.06 -29.58
CA GLN A 491 15.93 30.84 -28.36
C GLN A 491 14.80 31.88 -28.15
N HIS A 492 14.37 32.13 -26.91
CA HIS A 492 14.01 33.48 -26.41
C HIS A 492 13.98 33.57 -24.87
N ASN A 493 14.14 34.82 -24.43
CA ASN A 493 14.66 35.32 -23.15
C ASN A 493 13.72 35.35 -21.93
N GLN A 494 14.38 35.29 -20.76
CA GLN A 494 14.22 36.03 -19.48
C GLN A 494 12.87 36.57 -18.96
N GLN A 495 12.67 36.23 -17.68
CA GLN A 495 12.10 36.99 -16.54
C GLN A 495 10.61 37.40 -16.52
N ALA A 496 9.91 36.87 -15.50
CA ALA A 496 8.95 37.64 -14.71
C ALA A 496 8.94 37.16 -13.26
N SER A 497 9.30 38.04 -12.34
CA SER A 497 9.16 37.93 -10.89
C SER A 497 7.84 38.56 -10.43
N ALA A 498 7.08 37.87 -9.56
CA ALA A 498 6.00 38.43 -8.73
C ALA A 498 5.68 37.38 -7.64
N SER A 499 5.32 37.66 -6.39
CA SER A 499 5.30 38.80 -5.48
C SER A 499 5.09 38.19 -4.07
N ASN A 500 5.56 38.85 -3.00
CA ASN A 500 5.38 38.40 -1.62
C ASN A 500 3.90 38.46 -1.21
N ALA A 501 3.25 37.29 -1.05
CA ALA A 501 1.98 37.15 -0.34
C ALA A 501 2.27 36.77 1.12
N ASP A 502 1.56 37.37 2.08
CA ASP A 502 1.72 37.18 3.53
C ASP A 502 1.75 35.69 3.93
N LYS A 503 2.86 35.26 4.55
CA LYS A 503 3.04 33.89 5.06
C LYS A 503 2.48 33.78 6.49
N GLN A 504 1.65 32.77 6.76
CA GLN A 504 1.09 32.52 8.10
C GLN A 504 2.09 31.77 9.00
N MET A 505 2.40 32.31 10.18
CA MET A 505 3.38 31.73 11.12
C MET A 505 2.72 30.76 12.13
N TRP A 506 3.29 29.56 12.28
CA TRP A 506 2.87 28.53 13.23
C TRP A 506 4.05 28.14 14.13
N ASP A 507 3.87 28.20 15.45
CA ASP A 507 4.90 27.80 16.41
C ASP A 507 4.25 27.26 17.71
N PRO A 508 4.20 25.93 17.90
CA PRO A 508 3.71 25.32 19.14
C PRO A 508 4.77 25.28 20.25
N SER A 509 6.04 25.56 19.96
CA SER A 509 7.17 25.41 20.90
C SER A 509 7.05 26.27 22.16
N PRO A 510 6.58 27.54 22.10
CA PRO A 510 6.43 28.38 23.28
C PRO A 510 5.53 27.79 24.37
N PHE A 511 4.56 26.95 24.00
CA PHE A 511 3.66 26.29 24.95
C PHE A 511 4.31 25.11 25.68
N LEU A 512 5.41 24.57 25.14
CA LEU A 512 6.10 23.37 25.63
C LEU A 512 7.42 23.71 26.35
N LEU A 513 7.98 24.90 26.13
CA LEU A 513 9.24 25.34 26.71
C LEU A 513 9.04 25.99 28.09
N PRO A 514 9.72 25.50 29.15
CA PRO A 514 9.54 25.98 30.52
C PRO A 514 9.81 27.49 30.75
N TRP A 515 10.60 28.10 29.87
CA TRP A 515 11.25 29.40 30.05
C TRP A 515 10.57 30.52 29.22
N SER A 516 9.59 30.16 28.38
CA SER A 516 9.02 31.05 27.35
C SER A 516 7.93 32.03 27.85
N GLN A 517 7.75 32.19 29.17
CA GLN A 517 6.52 32.74 29.78
C GLN A 517 6.12 34.17 29.35
N ASN A 518 7.02 34.96 28.77
CA ASN A 518 6.74 36.39 28.49
C ASN A 518 6.04 36.67 27.15
N ASP A 519 5.89 35.68 26.25
CA ASP A 519 5.28 35.88 24.91
C ASP A 519 4.31 34.75 24.48
N VAL A 520 3.88 33.87 25.39
CA VAL A 520 2.94 32.77 25.06
C VAL A 520 1.50 33.29 25.02
N PRO A 521 0.76 33.11 23.91
CA PRO A 521 -0.65 33.44 23.85
C PRO A 521 -1.46 32.69 24.92
N ARG A 522 -2.52 33.32 25.42
CA ARG A 522 -3.46 32.66 26.34
C ARG A 522 -4.07 31.42 25.68
N TYR A 523 -4.11 30.30 26.40
CA TYR A 523 -4.58 29.03 25.83
C TYR A 523 -5.42 28.20 26.81
N ALA A 524 -6.40 27.50 26.24
CA ALA A 524 -7.24 26.53 26.91
C ALA A 524 -6.74 25.12 26.58
N MET A 525 -6.71 24.24 27.58
CA MET A 525 -6.30 22.85 27.44
C MET A 525 -7.49 21.92 27.71
N VAL A 526 -7.78 21.06 26.76
CA VAL A 526 -8.83 20.02 26.85
C VAL A 526 -8.13 18.66 26.94
N LEU A 527 -8.27 18.00 28.08
CA LEU A 527 -7.77 16.63 28.29
C LEU A 527 -8.85 15.62 27.90
N LEU A 528 -8.45 14.64 27.07
CA LEU A 528 -9.29 13.53 26.65
C LEU A 528 -9.05 12.26 27.48
N ASN A 529 -9.96 11.29 27.37
CA ASN A 529 -9.87 9.99 28.02
C ASN A 529 -8.81 9.07 27.37
N SER A 530 -7.57 9.54 27.31
CA SER A 530 -6.40 8.82 26.80
C SER A 530 -5.33 8.75 27.90
N PRO A 531 -4.53 7.67 27.98
CA PRO A 531 -3.40 7.63 28.90
C PRO A 531 -2.43 8.82 28.68
N ILE A 532 -1.93 9.38 29.79
CA ILE A 532 -0.84 10.36 29.75
C ILE A 532 0.46 9.56 29.74
N ASP A 533 1.25 9.65 28.66
CA ASP A 533 2.51 8.91 28.53
C ASP A 533 3.49 9.35 29.63
N THR A 534 4.07 8.37 30.34
CA THR A 534 5.07 8.59 31.38
C THR A 534 6.33 9.29 30.87
N ARG A 535 6.66 9.12 29.59
CA ARG A 535 7.80 9.76 28.92
C ARG A 535 7.54 11.23 28.56
N GLN A 536 6.30 11.70 28.67
CA GLN A 536 5.88 13.07 28.31
C GLN A 536 5.11 13.76 29.43
N ILE A 537 5.28 13.25 30.66
CA ILE A 537 4.57 13.73 31.85
C ILE A 537 5.00 15.15 32.23
N GLY A 538 6.24 15.53 31.92
CA GLY A 538 6.81 16.87 32.06
C GLY A 538 6.14 17.87 31.12
N HIS A 539 6.07 17.56 29.83
CA HIS A 539 5.31 18.33 28.85
C HIS A 539 3.86 18.54 29.28
N PHE A 540 3.17 17.46 29.69
CA PHE A 540 1.80 17.56 30.20
C PHE A 540 1.71 18.50 31.41
N ARG A 541 2.57 18.32 32.43
CA ARG A 541 2.55 19.15 33.64
C ARG A 541 2.77 20.62 33.31
N HIS A 542 3.68 20.92 32.40
CA HIS A 542 3.96 22.28 31.97
C HIS A 542 2.73 22.90 31.27
N LEU A 543 2.18 22.21 30.28
CA LEU A 543 0.98 22.64 29.56
C LEU A 543 -0.22 22.83 30.50
N TRP A 544 -0.47 21.88 31.40
CA TRP A 544 -1.61 21.90 32.31
C TRP A 544 -1.49 23.04 33.32
N LYS A 545 -0.29 23.27 33.84
CA LYS A 545 -0.03 24.33 34.82
C LYS A 545 -0.15 25.72 34.22
N SER A 546 0.32 25.91 32.99
CA SER A 546 0.38 27.21 32.33
C SER A 546 -0.91 27.57 31.57
N ALA A 547 -1.84 26.63 31.38
CA ALA A 547 -3.12 26.88 30.73
C ALA A 547 -3.97 27.88 31.53
N SER A 548 -4.69 28.79 30.87
CA SER A 548 -5.65 29.66 31.58
C SER A 548 -6.92 28.89 31.93
N LEU A 549 -7.33 27.96 31.07
CA LEU A 549 -8.49 27.10 31.26
C LEU A 549 -8.11 25.62 31.09
N ARG A 550 -8.48 24.78 32.06
CA ARG A 550 -8.20 23.34 32.10
C ARG A 550 -9.50 22.57 32.14
N LEU A 551 -9.84 21.82 31.11
CA LEU A 551 -11.07 21.05 31.07
C LEU A 551 -10.79 19.55 30.86
N CYS A 552 -11.57 18.71 31.52
CA CYS A 552 -11.53 17.26 31.33
C CYS A 552 -12.80 16.79 30.59
N ALA A 553 -12.62 16.04 29.50
CA ALA A 553 -13.69 15.35 28.82
C ALA A 553 -13.98 14.00 29.50
N ASP A 554 -15.04 13.96 30.30
CA ASP A 554 -15.56 12.80 31.02
C ASP A 554 -14.45 11.96 31.70
N GLY A 555 -14.18 10.75 31.18
CA GLY A 555 -13.19 9.82 31.72
C GLY A 555 -11.74 10.35 31.72
N ALA A 556 -11.47 11.48 31.08
CA ALA A 556 -10.22 12.24 31.23
C ALA A 556 -9.88 12.55 32.70
N ALA A 557 -10.89 12.78 33.54
CA ALA A 557 -10.69 13.00 34.96
C ALA A 557 -10.06 11.78 35.66
N ASN A 558 -10.39 10.57 35.20
CA ASN A 558 -9.73 9.35 35.69
C ASN A 558 -8.24 9.37 35.35
N ARG A 559 -7.89 9.76 34.12
CA ARG A 559 -6.51 9.73 33.61
C ARG A 559 -5.59 10.65 34.40
N ILE A 560 -6.04 11.86 34.70
CA ILE A 560 -5.22 12.81 35.47
C ILE A 560 -5.11 12.38 36.94
N LEU A 561 -6.16 11.81 37.53
CA LEU A 561 -6.11 11.29 38.90
C LEU A 561 -5.22 10.05 39.02
N ASP A 562 -5.32 9.11 38.07
CA ASP A 562 -4.53 7.88 38.05
C ASP A 562 -3.03 8.18 37.83
N CYS A 563 -2.72 9.18 37.00
CA CYS A 563 -1.35 9.57 36.67
C CYS A 563 -0.62 10.24 37.84
N PHE A 564 -1.30 11.16 38.54
CA PHE A 564 -0.64 11.99 39.57
C PHE A 564 -0.99 11.60 41.02
N GLY A 565 -2.06 10.83 41.21
CA GLY A 565 -2.60 10.48 42.52
C GLY A 565 -3.29 11.65 43.21
N ALA A 566 -4.13 11.33 44.21
CA ALA A 566 -4.90 12.33 44.96
C ALA A 566 -4.01 13.40 45.61
N ALA A 567 -2.88 12.98 46.19
CA ALA A 567 -1.95 13.86 46.91
C ALA A 567 -1.37 14.99 46.03
N ALA A 568 -1.29 14.80 44.71
CA ALA A 568 -0.77 15.82 43.80
C ALA A 568 -1.67 17.05 43.67
N PHE A 569 -2.97 16.89 43.93
CA PHE A 569 -3.99 17.94 43.95
C PHE A 569 -4.19 18.53 45.35
N GLU A 570 -3.44 18.06 46.35
CA GLU A 570 -3.47 18.58 47.70
C GLU A 570 -2.34 19.59 47.91
N SER A 571 -2.64 20.60 48.72
CA SER A 571 -1.70 21.68 49.01
C SER A 571 -0.75 21.23 50.12
N GLN A 572 0.54 21.05 49.80
CA GLN A 572 1.57 20.82 50.84
C GLN A 572 2.10 22.13 51.43
N ASP A 573 2.13 23.24 50.67
CA ASP A 573 2.65 24.56 51.09
C ASP A 573 1.87 25.77 50.51
N GLY A 574 0.58 25.61 50.23
CA GLY A 574 -0.29 26.65 49.65
C GLY A 574 -0.42 26.61 48.12
N ARG A 575 0.29 25.69 47.44
CA ARG A 575 0.13 25.43 46.00
C ARG A 575 0.15 23.92 45.72
N PRO A 576 -0.87 23.33 45.07
CA PRO A 576 -0.85 21.94 44.67
C PRO A 576 0.20 21.71 43.57
N SER A 577 0.75 20.50 43.50
CA SER A 577 1.74 20.13 42.48
C SER A 577 1.14 20.09 41.07
N VAL A 578 -0.16 19.79 40.98
CA VAL A 578 -0.96 19.81 39.74
C VAL A 578 -2.23 20.63 40.00
N PRO A 579 -2.48 21.71 39.23
CA PRO A 579 -3.73 22.47 39.36
C PRO A 579 -4.98 21.62 39.09
N LEU A 580 -6.06 21.92 39.81
CA LEU A 580 -7.37 21.29 39.56
C LEU A 580 -7.88 21.68 38.15
N PRO A 581 -8.62 20.77 37.47
CA PRO A 581 -9.40 21.17 36.30
C PRO A 581 -10.42 22.24 36.70
N ASN A 582 -10.67 23.18 35.79
CA ASN A 582 -11.71 24.19 35.95
C ASN A 582 -13.10 23.55 35.88
N ALA A 583 -13.29 22.56 35.01
CA ALA A 583 -14.51 21.77 34.94
C ALA A 583 -14.27 20.40 34.29
N ILE A 584 -15.20 19.47 34.58
CA ILE A 584 -15.30 18.14 33.98
C ILE A 584 -16.63 18.07 33.23
N LEU A 585 -16.62 17.67 31.97
CA LEU A 585 -17.79 17.69 31.10
C LEU A 585 -17.93 16.42 30.28
N GLY A 586 -19.15 15.96 30.08
CA GLY A 586 -19.48 14.84 29.20
C GLY A 586 -20.84 14.25 29.54
N ASP A 587 -21.19 13.11 28.96
CA ASP A 587 -22.36 12.34 29.42
C ASP A 587 -22.10 11.56 30.72
N LEU A 588 -20.85 11.56 31.21
CA LEU A 588 -20.42 11.02 32.49
C LEU A 588 -20.54 9.49 32.57
N ASP A 589 -20.43 8.82 31.43
CA ASP A 589 -20.49 7.36 31.32
C ASP A 589 -19.12 6.69 31.59
N SER A 590 -18.04 7.47 31.47
CA SER A 590 -16.67 6.99 31.54
C SER A 590 -15.95 7.40 32.82
N ILE A 591 -16.31 8.52 33.45
CA ILE A 591 -15.76 8.92 34.75
C ILE A 591 -16.18 7.94 35.85
N ARG A 592 -15.23 7.51 36.69
CA ARG A 592 -15.54 6.61 37.81
C ARG A 592 -16.22 7.39 38.94
N PRO A 593 -17.18 6.77 39.66
CA PRO A 593 -17.89 7.45 40.76
C PRO A 593 -16.96 8.03 41.85
N ASP A 594 -15.87 7.32 42.17
CA ASP A 594 -14.87 7.76 43.15
C ASP A 594 -14.11 9.02 42.68
N THR A 595 -13.77 9.06 41.40
CA THR A 595 -13.04 10.14 40.75
C THR A 595 -13.93 11.38 40.60
N GLN A 596 -15.19 11.18 40.19
CA GLN A 596 -16.18 12.25 40.15
C GLN A 596 -16.41 12.86 41.54
N HIS A 597 -16.58 12.00 42.55
CA HIS A 597 -16.74 12.43 43.94
C HIS A 597 -15.51 13.21 44.42
N PHE A 598 -14.30 12.70 44.17
CA PHE A 598 -13.04 13.36 44.54
C PHE A 598 -12.96 14.80 44.01
N PHE A 599 -13.16 15.00 42.71
CA PHE A 599 -13.06 16.34 42.11
C PHE A 599 -14.21 17.26 42.54
N THR A 600 -15.41 16.72 42.71
CA THR A 600 -16.56 17.49 43.23
C THR A 600 -16.32 17.99 44.65
N CYS A 601 -15.74 17.14 45.53
CA CYS A 601 -15.35 17.53 46.89
C CYS A 601 -14.26 18.61 46.92
N LYS A 602 -13.44 18.70 45.87
CA LYS A 602 -12.43 19.77 45.71
C LYS A 602 -12.99 21.02 45.02
N GLY A 603 -14.30 21.08 44.77
CA GLY A 603 -14.98 22.23 44.19
C GLY A 603 -14.90 22.35 42.66
N VAL A 604 -14.48 21.29 41.97
CA VAL A 604 -14.50 21.25 40.50
C VAL A 604 -15.95 21.08 40.02
N ALA A 605 -16.37 21.93 39.08
CA ALA A 605 -17.68 21.82 38.48
C ALA A 605 -17.75 20.59 37.55
N VAL A 606 -18.76 19.74 37.74
CA VAL A 606 -19.02 18.57 36.89
C VAL A 606 -20.33 18.80 36.14
N HIS A 607 -20.25 18.93 34.82
CA HIS A 607 -21.39 19.26 33.97
C HIS A 607 -21.83 18.04 33.15
N LEU A 608 -23.04 17.53 33.44
CA LEU A 608 -23.68 16.52 32.62
C LEU A 608 -24.16 17.14 31.30
N ARG A 609 -23.73 16.54 30.19
CA ARG A 609 -24.06 16.90 28.81
C ARG A 609 -24.54 15.62 28.11
N PRO A 610 -25.84 15.27 28.20
CA PRO A 610 -26.33 13.94 27.85
C PRO A 610 -26.45 13.67 26.34
N SER A 611 -26.30 14.70 25.51
CA SER A 611 -26.42 14.60 24.05
C SER A 611 -25.53 13.50 23.49
N GLN A 612 -26.13 12.61 22.70
CA GLN A 612 -25.45 11.52 21.99
C GLN A 612 -25.04 11.92 20.56
N TYR A 613 -25.34 13.16 20.16
CA TYR A 613 -25.06 13.72 18.83
C TYR A 613 -23.85 14.65 18.82
N ALA A 614 -23.20 14.83 19.96
CA ALA A 614 -21.92 15.50 20.11
C ALA A 614 -21.01 14.64 21.00
N THR A 615 -19.74 14.53 20.63
CA THR A 615 -18.73 13.86 21.46
C THR A 615 -18.34 14.70 22.68
N ASP A 616 -17.74 14.08 23.69
CA ASP A 616 -17.24 14.82 24.86
C ASP A 616 -16.17 15.85 24.50
N LEU A 617 -15.32 15.57 23.50
CA LEU A 617 -14.40 16.57 22.95
C LEU A 617 -15.16 17.82 22.46
N GLN A 618 -16.22 17.64 21.67
CA GLN A 618 -17.01 18.77 21.16
C GLN A 618 -17.75 19.51 22.28
N LYS A 619 -18.38 18.77 23.22
CA LYS A 619 -19.07 19.35 24.39
C LYS A 619 -18.10 20.18 25.25
N THR A 620 -16.87 19.69 25.45
CA THR A 620 -15.85 20.40 26.22
C THR A 620 -15.33 21.64 25.49
N ILE A 621 -15.20 21.61 24.16
CA ILE A 621 -14.83 22.81 23.39
C ILE A 621 -15.94 23.86 23.40
N GLN A 622 -17.21 23.45 23.30
CA GLN A 622 -18.36 24.36 23.44
C GLN A 622 -18.36 25.09 24.79
N GLU A 623 -17.90 24.43 25.85
CA GLU A 623 -17.71 25.07 27.16
C GLU A 623 -16.57 26.09 27.16
N VAL A 624 -15.46 25.85 26.43
CA VAL A 624 -14.43 26.87 26.24
C VAL A 624 -15.03 28.12 25.58
N GLU A 625 -15.82 27.93 24.52
CA GLU A 625 -16.50 29.01 23.80
C GLU A 625 -17.48 29.78 24.70
N ASP A 626 -18.21 29.07 25.56
CA ASP A 626 -19.14 29.69 26.52
C ASP A 626 -18.40 30.55 27.55
N GLN A 627 -17.28 30.07 28.06
CA GLN A 627 -16.48 30.82 29.04
C GLN A 627 -15.79 32.04 28.41
N GLU A 628 -15.38 31.96 27.16
CA GLU A 628 -14.89 33.12 26.38
C GLU A 628 -16.00 34.14 26.09
N ALA A 629 -17.20 33.68 25.75
CA ALA A 629 -18.34 34.57 25.54
C ALA A 629 -18.75 35.27 26.85
N ALA A 630 -18.64 34.57 27.98
CA ALA A 630 -18.94 35.11 29.30
C ALA A 630 -17.86 36.07 29.84
N SER A 631 -16.58 35.90 29.45
CA SER A 631 -15.50 36.82 29.87
C SER A 631 -15.62 38.20 29.23
N GLY A 632 -16.11 38.27 27.98
CA GLY A 632 -16.39 39.52 27.28
C GLY A 632 -15.14 40.35 26.92
N ASP A 633 -13.93 39.79 27.09
CA ASP A 633 -12.64 40.39 26.75
C ASP A 633 -12.34 40.34 25.25
N GLY A 634 -13.07 39.51 24.49
CA GLY A 634 -12.90 39.33 23.05
C GLY A 634 -11.63 38.53 22.68
N ASP A 635 -10.87 38.08 23.68
CA ASP A 635 -9.63 37.33 23.50
C ASP A 635 -9.94 35.84 23.37
N GLU A 636 -9.78 35.33 22.15
CA GLU A 636 -9.92 33.90 21.84
C GLU A 636 -8.69 33.13 22.31
N HIS A 637 -8.90 32.04 23.07
CA HIS A 637 -7.83 31.16 23.50
C HIS A 637 -7.29 30.36 22.32
N THR A 638 -5.96 30.20 22.25
CA THR A 638 -5.37 29.08 21.53
C THR A 638 -5.86 27.78 22.17
N LEU A 639 -6.28 26.80 21.38
CA LEU A 639 -6.81 25.54 21.92
C LEU A 639 -5.75 24.44 21.83
N ILE A 640 -5.49 23.77 22.95
CA ILE A 640 -4.62 22.58 23.02
C ILE A 640 -5.47 21.38 23.42
N ILE A 641 -5.59 20.42 22.51
CA ILE A 641 -6.25 19.14 22.75
C ILE A 641 -5.17 18.14 23.18
N PHE A 642 -5.27 17.58 24.37
CA PHE A 642 -4.30 16.62 24.89
C PHE A 642 -4.93 15.22 24.94
N GLY A 643 -4.33 14.28 24.20
CA GLY A 643 -4.88 12.96 23.92
C GLY A 643 -5.64 12.90 22.60
N GLY A 644 -6.30 11.76 22.34
CA GLY A 644 -7.10 11.54 21.14
C GLY A 644 -6.32 11.14 19.89
N LEU A 645 -5.03 11.46 19.76
CA LEU A 645 -4.23 11.04 18.58
C LEU A 645 -3.88 9.53 18.53
N ALA A 646 -4.17 8.78 19.59
CA ALA A 646 -3.96 7.34 19.67
C ALA A 646 -5.07 6.64 20.47
N GLY A 647 -5.08 5.30 20.42
CA GLY A 647 -6.08 4.46 21.06
C GLY A 647 -7.17 4.01 20.08
N ARG A 648 -8.43 4.33 20.38
CA ARG A 648 -9.56 4.00 19.51
C ARG A 648 -9.47 4.80 18.20
N LEU A 649 -9.31 4.10 17.07
CA LEU A 649 -9.13 4.72 15.75
C LEU A 649 -10.25 5.71 15.41
N ASP A 650 -11.50 5.38 15.70
CA ASP A 650 -12.65 6.24 15.45
C ASP A 650 -12.56 7.57 16.22
N GLN A 651 -12.04 7.55 17.46
CA GLN A 651 -11.80 8.75 18.26
C GLN A 651 -10.63 9.57 17.72
N SER A 652 -9.57 8.92 17.21
CA SER A 652 -8.45 9.63 16.59
C SER A 652 -8.83 10.32 15.29
N VAL A 653 -9.59 9.65 14.43
CA VAL A 653 -10.19 10.27 13.25
C VAL A 653 -11.11 11.42 13.66
N HIS A 654 -11.87 11.27 14.75
CA HIS A 654 -12.72 12.33 15.27
C HIS A 654 -11.94 13.54 15.81
N THR A 655 -10.82 13.36 16.50
CA THR A 655 -9.93 14.46 16.91
C THR A 655 -9.42 15.24 15.68
N LEU A 656 -9.01 14.53 14.62
CA LEU A 656 -8.61 15.16 13.36
C LEU A 656 -9.80 15.89 12.71
N HIS A 657 -10.99 15.30 12.71
CA HIS A 657 -12.21 15.96 12.25
C HIS A 657 -12.51 17.26 13.03
N VAL A 658 -12.33 17.27 14.36
CA VAL A 658 -12.51 18.47 15.18
C VAL A 658 -11.48 19.56 14.81
N LEU A 659 -10.22 19.21 14.54
CA LEU A 659 -9.23 20.17 14.02
C LEU A 659 -9.70 20.78 12.68
N TRP A 660 -10.31 19.98 11.79
CA TRP A 660 -10.92 20.49 10.55
C TRP A 660 -12.09 21.43 10.82
N GLN A 661 -12.99 21.05 11.74
CA GLN A 661 -14.13 21.87 12.12
C GLN A 661 -13.69 23.23 12.68
N LEU A 662 -12.61 23.29 13.44
CA LEU A 662 -12.07 24.51 14.06
C LEU A 662 -11.25 25.37 13.10
N ALA A 663 -10.56 24.80 12.12
CA ALA A 663 -9.64 25.57 11.28
C ALA A 663 -10.34 26.64 10.41
N PRO A 664 -9.74 27.84 10.25
CA PRO A 664 -10.29 28.90 9.43
C PRO A 664 -10.17 28.53 7.94
N GLY A 665 -11.14 28.97 7.12
CA GLY A 665 -11.12 28.73 5.67
C GLY A 665 -11.51 27.32 5.23
N THR A 666 -11.79 26.38 6.14
CA THR A 666 -12.37 25.07 5.79
C THR A 666 -13.89 25.14 5.67
N GLU A 667 -14.45 24.42 4.69
CA GLU A 667 -15.89 24.37 4.47
C GLU A 667 -16.63 23.72 5.65
N GLN A 668 -17.82 24.23 5.95
CA GLN A 668 -18.69 23.68 6.98
C GLN A 668 -19.55 22.55 6.39
N LEU A 669 -19.03 21.33 6.42
CA LEU A 669 -19.64 20.13 5.84
C LEU A 669 -20.73 19.54 6.76
N GLY A 670 -21.81 20.29 6.97
CA GLY A 670 -22.98 19.86 7.74
C GLY A 670 -22.73 19.67 9.24
N SER A 671 -23.80 19.70 10.03
CA SER A 671 -23.77 19.37 11.46
C SER A 671 -25.04 18.62 11.81
N VAL A 672 -24.94 17.61 12.67
CA VAL A 672 -26.11 16.92 13.19
C VAL A 672 -26.69 17.80 14.30
N LEU A 673 -27.93 18.26 14.11
CA LEU A 673 -28.70 18.89 15.18
C LEU A 673 -29.21 17.78 16.10
N ASP A 674 -29.18 18.04 17.40
CA ASP A 674 -29.74 17.12 18.38
C ASP A 674 -31.27 17.10 18.21
N PRO A 675 -31.88 15.98 17.75
CA PRO A 675 -33.31 15.88 17.54
C PRO A 675 -34.11 15.98 18.85
N ASP A 676 -33.48 15.70 19.99
CA ASP A 676 -34.10 15.74 21.31
C ASP A 676 -33.99 17.14 21.95
N GLY A 677 -33.34 18.10 21.28
CA GLY A 677 -33.16 19.47 21.77
C GLY A 677 -32.24 19.58 22.99
N LEU A 678 -31.55 18.50 23.36
CA LEU A 678 -30.66 18.45 24.53
C LEU A 678 -29.34 19.21 24.32
N ASN A 679 -29.02 19.52 23.06
CA ASN A 679 -27.96 20.45 22.67
C ASN A 679 -28.37 21.21 21.40
N GLU A 680 -28.84 22.45 21.54
CA GLU A 680 -29.24 23.30 20.41
C GLU A 680 -28.09 23.58 19.43
N ARG A 681 -26.84 23.53 19.90
CA ARG A 681 -25.65 23.68 19.05
C ARG A 681 -25.29 22.38 18.33
N GLY A 682 -25.76 21.22 18.80
CA GLY A 682 -25.41 19.91 18.25
C GLY A 682 -23.89 19.72 18.21
N SER A 683 -23.37 19.24 17.08
CA SER A 683 -21.93 19.05 16.86
C SER A 683 -21.18 20.30 16.37
N ARG A 684 -21.78 21.50 16.41
CA ARG A 684 -21.20 22.73 15.84
C ARG A 684 -20.17 23.35 16.78
N LEU A 685 -19.07 23.84 16.20
CA LEU A 685 -17.96 24.53 16.87
C LEU A 685 -17.64 25.84 16.14
N LYS A 686 -17.10 26.83 16.85
CA LYS A 686 -16.62 28.11 16.30
C LYS A 686 -15.24 27.94 15.67
N LYS A 687 -15.00 28.57 14.51
CA LYS A 687 -13.67 28.61 13.89
C LYS A 687 -12.67 29.32 14.80
N ARG A 688 -11.44 28.80 14.89
CA ARG A 688 -10.35 29.31 15.73
C ARG A 688 -9.07 29.45 14.93
N GLN A 689 -8.30 30.50 15.20
CA GLN A 689 -7.07 30.78 14.45
C GLN A 689 -5.97 29.73 14.68
N ARG A 690 -5.86 29.19 15.89
CA ARG A 690 -4.81 28.24 16.27
C ARG A 690 -5.36 27.12 17.16
N THR A 691 -5.15 25.88 16.73
CA THR A 691 -5.50 24.70 17.51
C THR A 691 -4.45 23.61 17.28
N PHE A 692 -3.95 23.04 18.37
CA PHE A 692 -2.96 21.97 18.35
C PHE A 692 -3.51 20.75 19.08
N ALA A 693 -3.30 19.56 18.52
CA ALA A 693 -3.51 18.29 19.19
C ALA A 693 -2.15 17.71 19.59
N ILE A 694 -2.04 17.23 20.83
CA ILE A 694 -0.82 16.66 21.40
C ILE A 694 -1.17 15.30 21.99
N GLY A 695 -0.43 14.28 21.60
CA GLY A 695 -0.62 12.93 22.14
C GLY A 695 0.27 11.91 21.45
N ASP A 696 0.59 10.85 22.18
CA ASP A 696 1.35 9.69 21.67
C ASP A 696 2.64 10.07 20.93
N GLY A 697 3.51 10.87 21.57
CA GLY A 697 4.77 11.21 20.92
C GLY A 697 4.66 12.27 19.82
N SER A 698 3.51 12.91 19.61
CA SER A 698 3.29 13.78 18.44
C SER A 698 2.51 15.06 18.74
N VAL A 699 2.79 16.10 17.96
CA VAL A 699 1.99 17.32 17.85
C VAL A 699 1.42 17.42 16.44
N ALA A 700 0.12 17.72 16.32
CA ALA A 700 -0.56 17.83 15.03
C ALA A 700 -1.49 19.06 14.98
N TRP A 701 -1.61 19.69 13.81
CA TRP A 701 -2.54 20.79 13.54
C TRP A 701 -2.89 20.86 12.06
N LEU A 702 -3.97 21.56 11.71
CA LEU A 702 -4.37 21.78 10.32
C LEU A 702 -3.77 23.08 9.78
N LEU A 703 -3.13 23.01 8.62
CA LEU A 703 -2.73 24.13 7.79
C LEU A 703 -3.85 24.43 6.78
N PRO A 704 -4.48 25.61 6.83
CA PRO A 704 -5.46 26.01 5.82
C PRO A 704 -4.78 26.24 4.47
N LYS A 705 -5.56 26.38 3.39
CA LYS A 705 -5.03 26.74 2.07
C LYS A 705 -4.21 28.03 2.14
N GLY A 706 -2.96 28.02 1.67
CA GLY A 706 -2.10 29.19 1.66
C GLY A 706 -0.62 28.89 1.84
N LYS A 707 0.13 29.92 2.25
CA LYS A 707 1.57 29.86 2.54
C LYS A 707 1.81 29.97 4.04
N HIS A 708 2.66 29.09 4.56
CA HIS A 708 2.91 28.92 5.98
C HIS A 708 4.41 28.92 6.27
N VAL A 709 4.78 29.41 7.46
CA VAL A 709 6.10 29.21 8.07
C VAL A 709 5.88 28.53 9.40
N LEU A 710 6.43 27.34 9.54
CA LEU A 710 6.40 26.54 10.76
C LEU A 710 7.73 26.76 11.48
N LYS A 711 7.69 27.11 12.76
CA LYS A 711 8.85 27.15 13.65
C LYS A 711 8.70 26.08 14.72
N MET A 712 9.68 25.21 14.85
CA MET A 712 9.67 24.05 15.73
C MET A 712 10.99 23.96 16.46
N SER A 713 11.00 24.34 17.75
CA SER A 713 12.21 24.24 18.57
C SER A 713 12.65 22.79 18.70
N ARG A 714 13.86 22.51 18.25
CA ARG A 714 14.49 21.18 18.34
C ARG A 714 14.79 20.75 19.78
N GLN A 715 14.60 21.62 20.77
CA GLN A 715 14.69 21.25 22.20
C GLN A 715 13.51 20.35 22.62
N VAL A 716 12.34 20.55 22.03
CA VAL A 716 11.10 19.82 22.37
C VAL A 716 10.56 19.01 21.20
N MET A 717 10.83 19.41 19.96
CA MET A 717 10.38 18.68 18.77
C MET A 717 11.46 17.71 18.26
N GLY A 718 11.01 16.50 17.89
CA GLY A 718 11.79 15.49 17.20
C GLY A 718 12.06 15.90 15.76
N LYS A 719 12.84 15.08 15.05
CA LYS A 719 13.15 15.32 13.65
C LYS A 719 12.02 14.88 12.73
N THR A 720 11.23 13.89 13.16
CA THR A 720 10.24 13.21 12.32
C THR A 720 8.98 14.04 12.17
N CYS A 721 8.50 14.21 10.94
CA CYS A 721 7.32 14.99 10.62
C CYS A 721 6.55 14.40 9.44
N GLY A 722 5.35 14.95 9.20
CA GLY A 722 4.54 14.56 8.06
C GLY A 722 3.42 15.54 7.72
N ILE A 723 2.88 15.37 6.51
CA ILE A 723 1.81 16.18 5.91
C ILE A 723 0.70 15.22 5.44
N LEU A 724 -0.48 15.33 6.04
CA LEU A 724 -1.62 14.43 5.81
C LEU A 724 -2.80 15.22 5.20
N PRO A 725 -3.28 14.89 4.00
CA PRO A 725 -4.41 15.52 3.33
C PRO A 725 -5.71 14.77 3.66
N LEU A 726 -6.12 14.82 4.93
CA LEU A 726 -7.37 14.18 5.36
C LEU A 726 -8.54 15.13 5.13
N GLY A 727 -9.68 14.63 4.62
CA GLY A 727 -10.87 15.46 4.38
C GLY A 727 -10.87 16.25 3.08
N VAL A 728 -9.79 16.18 2.28
CA VAL A 728 -9.77 16.67 0.90
C VAL A 728 -10.17 15.55 -0.07
N GLY A 729 -10.84 15.90 -1.16
CA GLY A 729 -11.35 14.92 -2.14
C GLY A 729 -10.25 14.18 -2.91
N ASN A 730 -10.64 13.36 -3.88
CA ASN A 730 -9.72 12.51 -4.67
C ASN A 730 -8.65 13.29 -5.46
N SER A 731 -8.77 14.62 -5.58
CA SER A 731 -7.77 15.50 -6.19
C SER A 731 -6.59 15.81 -5.27
N GLY A 732 -6.71 15.57 -3.97
CA GLY A 732 -5.66 15.85 -2.98
C GLY A 732 -5.40 17.31 -2.71
N ALA A 733 -4.25 17.55 -2.08
CA ALA A 733 -3.66 18.87 -1.90
C ALA A 733 -2.29 18.89 -2.56
N ASN A 734 -2.03 19.85 -3.45
CA ASN A 734 -0.69 20.10 -3.96
C ASN A 734 0.09 20.92 -2.95
N VAL A 735 1.23 20.39 -2.51
CA VAL A 735 2.04 20.97 -1.44
C VAL A 735 3.47 21.23 -1.92
N SER A 736 4.00 22.39 -1.59
CA SER A 736 5.42 22.73 -1.74
C SER A 736 6.04 22.99 -0.39
N THR A 737 7.27 22.56 -0.16
CA THR A 737 7.95 22.81 1.12
C THR A 737 9.39 23.29 0.95
N LYS A 738 9.91 23.97 1.97
CA LYS A 738 11.34 24.28 2.15
C LYS A 738 11.71 24.02 3.60
N GLY A 739 12.89 23.44 3.85
CA GLY A 739 13.36 23.13 5.22
C GLY A 739 13.08 21.69 5.68
N LEU A 740 12.57 20.83 4.79
CA LEU A 740 12.50 19.38 4.99
C LEU A 740 13.65 18.66 4.30
N GLU A 741 14.03 17.50 4.83
CA GLU A 741 15.01 16.59 4.23
C GLU A 741 14.54 16.18 2.84
N TRP A 742 13.24 15.89 2.72
CA TRP A 742 12.56 15.67 1.45
C TRP A 742 11.57 16.80 1.21
N ASN A 743 12.03 17.87 0.55
CA ASN A 743 11.16 18.97 0.17
C ASN A 743 10.20 18.56 -0.95
N LEU A 744 8.98 19.13 -0.91
CA LEU A 744 7.96 18.93 -1.93
C LEU A 744 7.98 20.08 -2.94
N GLU A 745 7.74 19.78 -4.22
CA GLU A 745 7.74 20.73 -5.34
C GLU A 745 6.38 20.77 -6.05
N ARG A 746 5.34 21.19 -5.31
CA ARG A 746 3.92 21.12 -5.70
C ARG A 746 3.41 19.68 -5.88
N ASP A 747 3.95 18.76 -5.08
CA ASP A 747 3.53 17.37 -5.07
C ASP A 747 2.10 17.22 -4.57
N SER A 748 1.29 16.46 -5.29
CA SER A 748 -0.09 16.16 -4.89
C SER A 748 -0.10 15.11 -3.78
N THR A 749 -0.34 15.54 -2.55
CA THR A 749 -0.58 14.65 -1.41
C THR A 749 -2.06 14.23 -1.36
N THR A 750 -2.33 12.93 -1.28
CA THR A 750 -3.68 12.35 -1.24
C THR A 750 -3.76 11.13 -0.32
N LEU A 751 -4.89 10.94 0.37
CA LEU A 751 -5.19 9.66 1.00
C LEU A 751 -5.33 8.56 -0.06
N GLY A 752 -4.44 7.58 -0.01
CA GLY A 752 -4.37 6.50 -1.00
C GLY A 752 -3.44 6.79 -2.20
N GLY A 753 -2.79 7.97 -2.23
CA GLY A 753 -1.70 8.30 -3.15
C GLY A 753 -0.43 8.67 -2.37
N PHE A 754 0.27 9.73 -2.80
CA PHE A 754 1.46 10.21 -2.10
C PHE A 754 1.08 10.83 -0.75
N LEU A 755 1.79 10.45 0.31
CA LEU A 755 1.69 11.03 1.63
C LEU A 755 3.11 11.28 2.13
N SER A 756 3.43 12.52 2.47
CA SER A 756 4.71 12.85 3.10
C SER A 756 4.65 12.44 4.57
N THR A 757 4.89 11.17 4.88
CA THR A 757 5.01 10.64 6.25
C THR A 757 6.43 10.17 6.50
N SER A 758 6.90 10.27 7.74
CA SER A 758 8.31 9.99 8.10
C SER A 758 9.32 10.88 7.37
N ASN A 759 8.90 12.11 7.04
CA ASN A 759 9.81 13.13 6.56
C ASN A 759 10.62 13.67 7.74
N HIS A 760 11.73 14.37 7.47
CA HIS A 760 12.55 14.97 8.51
C HIS A 760 12.67 16.48 8.34
N LEU A 761 12.77 17.20 9.45
CA LEU A 761 13.25 18.58 9.47
C LEU A 761 14.75 18.60 9.08
N ALA A 762 15.10 19.33 8.01
CA ALA A 762 16.44 19.30 7.39
C ALA A 762 17.54 19.92 8.27
N ASP A 763 17.19 20.90 9.10
CA ASP A 763 18.14 21.63 9.92
C ASP A 763 17.75 21.66 11.41
N GLU A 764 18.73 22.07 12.22
CA GLU A 764 18.56 22.29 13.65
C GLU A 764 17.84 23.62 13.97
N GLN A 765 17.59 24.47 12.97
CA GLN A 765 16.85 25.71 13.15
C GLN A 765 15.34 25.44 13.26
N GLY A 766 14.88 24.32 12.68
CA GLY A 766 13.50 23.84 12.78
C GLY A 766 12.51 24.79 12.12
N VAL A 767 12.90 25.42 11.01
CA VAL A 767 12.05 26.32 10.23
C VAL A 767 11.65 25.64 8.92
N VAL A 768 10.34 25.50 8.69
CA VAL A 768 9.80 24.90 7.46
C VAL A 768 8.83 25.87 6.80
N GLU A 769 9.02 26.14 5.52
CA GLU A 769 8.00 26.82 4.71
C GLU A 769 7.11 25.77 4.05
N VAL A 770 5.78 25.95 4.10
CA VAL A 770 4.82 25.05 3.45
C VAL A 770 3.82 25.89 2.65
N GLU A 771 3.59 25.55 1.39
CA GLU A 771 2.54 26.14 0.55
C GLU A 771 1.60 25.03 0.08
N ASN A 772 0.31 25.13 0.38
CA ASN A 772 -0.69 24.13 0.06
C ASN A 772 -1.95 24.76 -0.57
N ASP A 773 -2.50 24.12 -1.60
CA ASP A 773 -3.69 24.61 -2.31
C ASP A 773 -5.02 24.11 -1.73
N GLU A 774 -5.00 23.07 -0.89
CA GLU A 774 -6.12 22.56 -0.10
C GLU A 774 -5.66 22.30 1.35
N PRO A 775 -6.55 22.30 2.36
CA PRO A 775 -6.15 22.12 3.75
C PRO A 775 -5.44 20.79 4.01
N VAL A 776 -4.33 20.82 4.76
CA VAL A 776 -3.53 19.64 5.12
C VAL A 776 -3.17 19.65 6.60
N TYR A 777 -3.11 18.48 7.22
CA TYR A 777 -2.62 18.33 8.58
C TYR A 777 -1.11 18.27 8.55
N TRP A 778 -0.47 19.07 9.38
CA TRP A 778 0.92 18.91 9.74
C TRP A 778 1.02 18.07 11.01
N THR A 779 2.00 17.17 11.07
CA THR A 779 2.37 16.47 12.29
C THR A 779 3.88 16.44 12.46
N VAL A 780 4.34 16.53 13.70
CA VAL A 780 5.76 16.45 14.09
C VAL A 780 5.89 15.68 15.39
N GLU A 781 6.96 14.90 15.50
CA GLU A 781 7.35 14.17 16.70
C GLU A 781 7.61 15.14 17.86
N LEU A 782 7.12 14.79 19.04
CA LEU A 782 7.38 15.45 20.32
C LEU A 782 8.37 14.58 21.10
N ARG A 783 9.51 15.15 21.47
CA ARG A 783 10.54 14.42 22.21
C ARG A 783 10.05 13.97 23.59
N PRO A 784 10.49 12.80 24.05
CA PRO A 784 10.42 12.44 25.46
C PRO A 784 11.05 13.52 26.37
N ASP A 785 10.55 13.66 27.60
CA ASP A 785 11.02 14.65 28.57
C ASP A 785 12.52 14.50 28.88
N ASP A 786 13.05 13.27 28.84
CA ASP A 786 14.46 12.95 29.10
C ASP A 786 15.40 13.25 27.93
N GLU A 787 14.85 13.42 26.72
CA GLU A 787 15.57 13.82 25.52
C GLU A 787 15.48 15.34 25.25
N CYS A 788 14.72 16.06 26.06
CA CYS A 788 14.62 17.51 26.00
C CYS A 788 15.82 18.17 26.68
N SER A 789 16.51 19.04 25.95
CA SER A 789 17.56 19.90 26.49
C SER A 789 16.90 21.14 27.12
N PHE A 790 16.39 21.00 28.34
CA PHE A 790 15.79 22.10 29.08
C PHE A 790 16.80 23.07 29.66
#